data_AF-A0A1Q7VRW2-F1
#
_entry.id   AF-A0A1Q7VRW2-F1
#
_cell.length_a   1.000
_cell.length_b   1.000
_cell.length_c   1.000
_cell.angle_alpha   90.00
_cell.angle_beta   90.00
_cell.angle_gamma   90.00
#
_symmetry.space_group_name_H-M   'P 1'
#
loop_
_entity.id
_entity.type
_entity.pdbx_description
1 polymer ?
#
loop_
_entity_poly.entity_id
_entity_poly.type
_entity_poly.pdbx_seq_one_letter_code
_entity_poly.pdbx_strand_id
1 'polypeptide(L)'
;MGKAIVLGVVLALAPLGNTVPAVAGPVPTTSCQVFPSDNVWNADISNLPIHSRSAQWLSAMAASTTNLHPDFGGPPYGFPFNVVDNTHPTVNVSFQYASESDAGPYPVGADTSIENGSDRHALVINKSTCTLYELFDLAGSGSTWTAGSGAIFPLGSNALRPIDWTSADAAGLPIFPGLVRWDEVQAGAITHAIRFTAQQSDQSFLWPARHQAGTAANPALPPMGARFRLKAGYDISHFSSQTQVILRAMQHYGLILADNGSNWFFSGTEDANWPDSLLSESKTVPASQFEAIDESSLMIDPNSAAVSTGCRSATASGGPAPTSSANTFYFAEGFTGPGFIECLGLFTPNTTGTAQIDYDLNGGSQVTQLVALQAGRVATVNVNQAVGPNREVSAKVTLPGPGVVERTLHFTFGAWHGSTDVVGATQLATEWDFAEGSTLGFFSEYLTLQNPNATTVPATLTYMTDSGAHPSKTVVLAANSRTTVEVFKGNATSTVNPCTPGGVGSNCGVGPGIAGVSVRVTTPGGQPVVAERPFYVNGFSFGSGPIRDGHVAFGANAPATTWNFAEGTTLPGFYEYLTLQNPDATASAHVTLHYLDGTGSVTTRAVTINPLSRLTVEVFKPALGMGPGIAGVSTQVTSDLPIVAERPMYMVHDFGSGPVAGAHDVMGQTGLGTLFGFATAATAVGENDYLTIQNPNAMPANLTITYYPGTGPVTRTFSVPAKTRHTVAVFQAAEGIGLGIAMLGIVVASDQQILVEKPTYSSNTAAYGATDTAGYAAASF
;
A
#
# COMPACT_ATOMS: atom_id res chain seq x y z
N MET A 1 35.27 -61.07 -15.69
CA MET A 1 34.00 -60.74 -15.00
C MET A 1 33.68 -59.29 -15.30
N GLY A 2 32.68 -59.07 -16.14
CA GLY A 2 32.36 -57.75 -16.71
C GLY A 2 31.70 -56.82 -15.70
N LYS A 3 32.08 -55.54 -15.74
CA LYS A 3 31.35 -54.45 -15.07
C LYS A 3 30.60 -53.67 -16.14
N ALA A 4 29.27 -53.76 -16.09
CA ALA A 4 28.36 -53.01 -16.94
C ALA A 4 28.32 -51.54 -16.52
N ILE A 5 28.40 -50.65 -17.51
CA ILE A 5 28.15 -49.22 -17.39
C ILE A 5 26.64 -49.03 -17.51
N VAL A 6 25.99 -48.52 -16.45
CA VAL A 6 24.60 -48.05 -16.52
C VAL A 6 24.64 -46.54 -16.68
N LEU A 7 24.26 -46.07 -17.87
CA LEU A 7 24.07 -44.67 -18.21
C LEU A 7 22.69 -44.24 -17.66
N GLY A 8 22.66 -43.58 -16.50
CA GLY A 8 21.44 -43.00 -15.94
C GLY A 8 21.15 -41.67 -16.64
N VAL A 9 20.14 -41.65 -17.52
CA VAL A 9 19.57 -40.42 -18.08
C VAL A 9 18.83 -39.71 -16.95
N VAL A 10 19.41 -38.64 -16.43
CA VAL A 10 18.70 -37.68 -15.56
C VAL A 10 17.82 -36.84 -16.48
N LEU A 11 16.52 -37.10 -16.48
CA LEU A 11 15.53 -36.16 -17.02
C LEU A 11 15.62 -34.89 -16.16
N ALA A 12 16.15 -33.81 -16.74
CA ALA A 12 15.99 -32.47 -16.20
C ALA A 12 14.50 -32.09 -16.27
N LEU A 13 13.81 -32.17 -15.13
CA LEU A 13 12.53 -31.49 -14.95
C LEU A 13 12.84 -30.00 -14.84
N ALA A 14 12.63 -29.26 -15.92
CA ALA A 14 12.63 -27.80 -15.91
C ALA A 14 11.51 -27.32 -14.97
N PRO A 15 11.78 -26.39 -14.04
CA PRO A 15 10.71 -25.75 -13.29
C PRO A 15 10.04 -24.72 -14.23
N LEU A 16 8.85 -25.06 -14.72
CA LEU A 16 7.96 -24.08 -15.35
C LEU A 16 7.32 -23.25 -14.23
N GLY A 17 8.06 -22.27 -13.73
CA GLY A 17 7.56 -21.20 -12.88
C GLY A 17 7.62 -19.89 -13.64
N ASN A 18 6.68 -19.68 -14.57
CA ASN A 18 6.51 -18.37 -15.19
C ASN A 18 5.90 -17.44 -14.13
N THR A 19 6.67 -16.47 -13.66
CA THR A 19 6.17 -15.29 -12.96
C THR A 19 5.27 -14.52 -13.92
N VAL A 20 3.96 -14.59 -13.69
CA VAL A 20 2.96 -13.86 -14.48
C VAL A 20 2.99 -12.37 -14.07
N PRO A 21 3.08 -11.41 -15.01
CA PRO A 21 2.97 -9.99 -14.68
C PRO A 21 1.61 -9.65 -14.08
N ALA A 22 1.53 -8.71 -13.14
CA ALA A 22 0.28 -8.28 -12.51
C ALA A 22 -0.55 -7.29 -13.37
N VAL A 23 -0.38 -7.30 -14.70
CA VAL A 23 -1.03 -6.37 -15.65
C VAL A 23 -1.42 -7.16 -16.90
N ALA A 24 -2.61 -6.86 -17.45
CA ALA A 24 -3.06 -7.38 -18.75
C ALA A 24 -1.96 -7.33 -19.83
N GLY A 25 -1.97 -8.31 -20.75
CA GLY A 25 -1.00 -8.37 -21.83
C GLY A 25 -1.04 -7.08 -22.67
N PRO A 26 0.12 -6.51 -23.08
CA PRO A 26 0.14 -5.31 -23.89
C PRO A 26 -0.67 -5.53 -25.16
N VAL A 27 -1.23 -4.46 -25.73
CA VAL A 27 -1.99 -4.55 -26.98
C VAL A 27 -1.11 -5.20 -28.06
N PRO A 28 -1.60 -6.22 -28.80
CA PRO A 28 -0.76 -6.97 -29.73
C PRO A 28 -0.05 -6.06 -30.72
N THR A 29 1.22 -6.35 -31.00
CA THR A 29 2.10 -5.55 -31.89
C THR A 29 2.43 -4.13 -31.42
N THR A 30 2.20 -3.80 -30.15
CA THR A 30 2.50 -2.50 -29.54
C THR A 30 3.19 -2.63 -28.18
N SER A 31 3.58 -1.49 -27.58
CA SER A 31 4.03 -1.40 -26.18
C SER A 31 2.95 -0.88 -25.21
N CYS A 32 1.72 -0.68 -25.68
CA CYS A 32 0.66 -0.10 -24.86
C CYS A 32 0.16 -1.10 -23.84
N GLN A 33 0.29 -0.77 -22.55
CA GLN A 33 -0.34 -1.49 -21.46
C GLN A 33 -1.86 -1.28 -21.50
N VAL A 34 -2.61 -2.26 -21.00
CA VAL A 34 -4.07 -2.17 -20.88
C VAL A 34 -4.41 -1.92 -19.41
N PHE A 35 -4.54 -0.64 -19.09
CA PHE A 35 -4.71 -0.06 -17.76
C PHE A 35 -3.52 -0.23 -16.79
N PRO A 36 -3.40 0.68 -15.81
CA PRO A 36 -2.45 0.55 -14.70
C PRO A 36 -2.63 -0.77 -13.92
N SER A 37 -1.57 -1.20 -13.23
CA SER A 37 -1.60 -2.42 -12.40
C SER A 37 -2.55 -2.32 -11.21
N ASP A 38 -2.80 -1.10 -10.72
CA ASP A 38 -3.76 -0.80 -9.65
C ASP A 38 -5.18 -0.53 -10.19
N ASN A 39 -5.48 -0.89 -11.43
CA ASN A 39 -6.82 -0.75 -11.98
C ASN A 39 -7.73 -1.93 -11.57
N VAL A 40 -9.01 -1.67 -11.33
CA VAL A 40 -10.05 -2.66 -10.98
C VAL A 40 -10.20 -3.81 -11.99
N TRP A 41 -9.88 -3.58 -13.26
CA TRP A 41 -9.81 -4.64 -14.26
C TRP A 41 -8.72 -5.66 -13.93
N ASN A 42 -7.60 -5.21 -13.35
CA ASN A 42 -6.42 -6.00 -13.01
C ASN A 42 -6.41 -6.48 -11.54
N ALA A 43 -7.48 -6.21 -10.77
CA ALA A 43 -7.55 -6.56 -9.36
C ALA A 43 -7.94 -8.03 -9.14
N ASP A 44 -7.18 -8.73 -8.29
CA ASP A 44 -7.52 -10.09 -7.84
C ASP A 44 -8.65 -10.05 -6.81
N ILE A 45 -9.76 -10.73 -7.12
CA ILE A 45 -10.98 -10.82 -6.33
C ILE A 45 -11.20 -12.20 -5.69
N SER A 46 -10.24 -13.13 -5.82
CA SER A 46 -10.36 -14.53 -5.38
C SER A 46 -10.69 -14.67 -3.89
N ASN A 47 -10.28 -13.71 -3.06
CA ASN A 47 -10.47 -13.71 -1.61
C ASN A 47 -11.53 -12.70 -1.11
N LEU A 48 -12.19 -11.98 -2.01
CA LEU A 48 -13.21 -11.00 -1.63
C LEU A 48 -14.51 -11.68 -1.15
N PRO A 49 -15.30 -11.01 -0.29
CA PRO A 49 -16.54 -11.57 0.22
C PRO A 49 -17.57 -11.79 -0.90
N ILE A 50 -18.38 -12.84 -0.74
CA ILE A 50 -19.53 -13.08 -1.62
C ILE A 50 -20.56 -11.97 -1.39
N HIS A 51 -21.06 -11.38 -2.47
CA HIS A 51 -22.07 -10.35 -2.42
C HIS A 51 -23.38 -10.91 -1.84
N SER A 52 -24.03 -10.13 -0.96
CA SER A 52 -25.26 -10.54 -0.26
C SER A 52 -26.40 -10.96 -1.18
N ARG A 53 -26.43 -10.44 -2.42
CA ARG A 53 -27.43 -10.77 -3.46
C ARG A 53 -27.00 -11.85 -4.45
N SER A 54 -25.85 -12.50 -4.25
CA SER A 54 -25.30 -13.48 -5.19
C SER A 54 -26.32 -14.53 -5.65
N ALA A 55 -27.05 -15.15 -4.72
CA ALA A 55 -28.05 -16.16 -5.07
C ALA A 55 -29.21 -15.60 -5.92
N GLN A 56 -29.62 -14.35 -5.69
CA GLN A 56 -30.71 -13.71 -6.44
C GLN A 56 -30.24 -13.40 -7.87
N TRP A 57 -29.07 -12.79 -8.02
CA TRP A 57 -28.51 -12.45 -9.33
C TRP A 57 -28.18 -13.69 -10.17
N LEU A 58 -27.64 -14.75 -9.56
CA LEU A 58 -27.45 -16.04 -10.23
C LEU A 58 -28.78 -16.63 -10.72
N SER A 59 -29.83 -16.57 -9.90
CA SER A 59 -31.16 -17.05 -10.27
C SER A 59 -31.78 -16.22 -11.40
N ALA A 60 -31.62 -14.89 -11.38
CA ALA A 60 -32.12 -14.00 -12.42
C ALA A 60 -31.47 -14.28 -13.79
N MET A 61 -30.21 -14.70 -13.79
CA MET A 61 -29.49 -15.11 -15.00
C MET A 61 -29.59 -16.62 -15.30
N ALA A 62 -30.58 -17.31 -14.73
CA ALA A 62 -30.86 -18.73 -14.95
C ALA A 62 -29.68 -19.69 -14.70
N ALA A 63 -28.78 -19.36 -13.76
CA ALA A 63 -27.52 -20.08 -13.55
C ALA A 63 -27.65 -21.57 -13.20
N SER A 64 -28.82 -22.03 -12.75
CA SER A 64 -29.10 -23.45 -12.46
C SER A 64 -29.31 -24.31 -13.71
N THR A 65 -29.57 -23.68 -14.86
CA THR A 65 -29.90 -24.35 -16.13
C THR A 65 -29.02 -23.90 -17.30
N THR A 66 -28.10 -22.96 -17.07
CA THR A 66 -27.21 -22.42 -18.09
C THR A 66 -25.75 -22.78 -17.81
N ASN A 67 -24.99 -22.86 -18.89
CA ASN A 67 -23.53 -22.92 -18.86
C ASN A 67 -22.98 -21.62 -19.43
N LEU A 68 -21.68 -21.39 -19.27
CA LEU A 68 -21.00 -20.30 -19.95
C LEU A 68 -21.15 -20.41 -21.48
N HIS A 69 -21.14 -19.26 -22.14
CA HIS A 69 -21.15 -19.19 -23.59
C HIS A 69 -20.01 -18.28 -24.07
N PRO A 70 -18.94 -18.81 -24.69
CA PRO A 70 -17.97 -17.96 -25.36
C PRO A 70 -18.60 -17.39 -26.62
N ASP A 71 -18.69 -16.07 -26.70
CA ASP A 71 -19.25 -15.33 -27.83
C ASP A 71 -18.13 -14.73 -28.71
N PHE A 72 -17.25 -15.63 -29.16
CA PHE A 72 -16.10 -15.31 -30.01
C PHE A 72 -15.54 -16.58 -30.68
N GLY A 73 -14.72 -16.42 -31.72
CA GLY A 73 -14.06 -17.50 -32.43
C GLY A 73 -13.32 -17.04 -33.68
N GLY A 74 -13.20 -17.94 -34.67
CA GLY A 74 -12.67 -17.55 -35.98
C GLY A 74 -13.56 -16.52 -36.68
N PRO A 75 -13.03 -15.67 -37.57
CA PRO A 75 -13.82 -14.69 -38.31
C PRO A 75 -15.07 -15.32 -38.97
N PRO A 76 -16.25 -14.70 -38.86
CA PRO A 76 -16.50 -13.35 -38.35
C PRO A 76 -17.06 -13.32 -36.90
N TYR A 77 -16.57 -14.17 -35.99
CA TYR A 77 -17.10 -14.30 -34.62
C TYR A 77 -16.20 -13.64 -33.56
N GLY A 78 -16.76 -12.71 -32.79
CA GLY A 78 -16.07 -11.95 -31.74
C GLY A 78 -15.79 -10.51 -32.16
N PHE A 79 -15.00 -9.80 -31.36
CA PHE A 79 -14.71 -8.38 -31.59
C PHE A 79 -13.43 -8.20 -32.41
N PRO A 80 -13.50 -7.64 -33.63
CA PRO A 80 -12.31 -7.18 -34.32
C PRO A 80 -11.77 -5.90 -33.67
N PHE A 81 -10.45 -5.79 -33.56
CA PHE A 81 -9.80 -4.55 -33.12
C PHE A 81 -8.76 -4.09 -34.13
N ASN A 82 -8.55 -2.78 -34.19
CA ASN A 82 -7.70 -2.13 -35.17
C ASN A 82 -6.54 -1.44 -34.45
N VAL A 83 -5.33 -1.52 -34.97
CA VAL A 83 -4.17 -0.81 -34.43
C VAL A 83 -3.68 0.20 -35.45
N VAL A 84 -3.71 1.48 -35.07
CA VAL A 84 -3.30 2.62 -35.89
C VAL A 84 -2.19 3.42 -35.18
N ASP A 85 -1.64 4.42 -35.86
CA ASP A 85 -0.79 5.44 -35.25
C ASP A 85 -1.28 6.85 -35.58
N ASN A 86 -0.57 7.87 -35.12
CA ASN A 86 -0.92 9.29 -35.34
C ASN A 86 -0.97 9.71 -36.82
N THR A 87 -0.52 8.88 -37.77
CA THR A 87 -0.64 9.18 -39.20
C THR A 87 -1.99 8.76 -39.79
N HIS A 88 -2.76 7.94 -39.08
CA HIS A 88 -4.10 7.55 -39.51
C HIS A 88 -5.04 8.77 -39.44
N PRO A 89 -5.76 9.12 -40.53
CA PRO A 89 -6.71 10.22 -40.51
C PRO A 89 -7.78 10.05 -39.43
N THR A 90 -8.20 11.16 -38.83
CA THR A 90 -9.34 11.17 -37.91
C THR A 90 -10.54 11.87 -38.55
N VAL A 91 -11.73 11.43 -38.17
CA VAL A 91 -13.01 11.96 -38.66
C VAL A 91 -13.90 12.37 -37.50
N ASN A 92 -14.78 13.33 -37.75
CA ASN A 92 -15.88 13.62 -36.82
C ASN A 92 -17.00 12.62 -37.07
N VAL A 93 -17.48 11.99 -36.00
CA VAL A 93 -18.60 11.03 -36.04
C VAL A 93 -19.83 11.69 -35.44
N SER A 94 -20.97 11.57 -36.10
CA SER A 94 -22.25 12.03 -35.55
C SER A 94 -22.90 10.94 -34.70
N PHE A 95 -23.25 11.26 -33.46
CA PHE A 95 -23.76 10.27 -32.49
C PHE A 95 -25.27 10.35 -32.28
N GLN A 96 -25.93 9.20 -32.15
CA GLN A 96 -27.30 9.12 -31.64
C GLN A 96 -27.35 9.52 -30.15
N TYR A 97 -26.40 9.03 -29.35
CA TYR A 97 -26.21 9.33 -27.93
C TYR A 97 -25.15 10.41 -27.73
N ALA A 98 -25.28 11.54 -28.43
CA ALA A 98 -24.26 12.59 -28.45
C ALA A 98 -23.98 13.22 -27.07
N SER A 99 -24.98 13.27 -26.18
CA SER A 99 -24.83 13.81 -24.82
C SER A 99 -24.02 12.92 -23.87
N GLU A 100 -23.79 11.66 -24.26
CA GLU A 100 -23.06 10.64 -23.48
C GLU A 100 -21.85 10.09 -24.25
N SER A 101 -21.47 10.75 -25.35
CA SER A 101 -20.36 10.35 -26.21
C SER A 101 -19.23 11.38 -26.16
N ASP A 102 -17.99 10.92 -26.27
CA ASP A 102 -16.87 11.83 -26.45
C ASP A 102 -16.92 12.45 -27.85
N ALA A 103 -16.69 13.76 -27.96
CA ALA A 103 -16.84 14.49 -29.22
C ALA A 103 -15.87 14.06 -30.33
N GLY A 104 -14.79 13.35 -29.99
CA GLY A 104 -13.75 12.94 -30.93
C GLY A 104 -12.68 14.00 -31.19
N PRO A 105 -11.98 13.95 -32.34
CA PRO A 105 -12.26 13.10 -33.51
C PRO A 105 -11.82 11.63 -33.34
N TYR A 106 -12.32 10.73 -34.20
CA TYR A 106 -12.09 9.27 -34.14
C TYR A 106 -11.24 8.77 -35.31
N PRO A 107 -10.27 7.87 -35.10
CA PRO A 107 -9.41 7.33 -36.16
C PRO A 107 -10.09 6.17 -36.91
N VAL A 108 -11.20 6.45 -37.60
CA VAL A 108 -11.92 5.45 -38.40
C VAL A 108 -11.88 5.78 -39.90
N GLY A 109 -11.85 4.74 -40.72
CA GLY A 109 -11.65 4.79 -42.17
C GLY A 109 -12.27 3.59 -42.89
N ALA A 110 -12.11 3.54 -44.22
CA ALA A 110 -12.62 2.43 -45.04
C ALA A 110 -11.93 1.09 -44.75
N ASP A 111 -10.79 1.13 -44.07
CA ASP A 111 -9.96 0.02 -43.60
C ASP A 111 -10.31 -0.43 -42.17
N THR A 112 -11.14 0.32 -41.44
CA THR A 112 -11.57 -0.06 -40.09
C THR A 112 -12.41 -1.33 -40.14
N SER A 113 -11.93 -2.38 -39.48
CA SER A 113 -12.68 -3.61 -39.24
C SER A 113 -13.78 -3.34 -38.22
N ILE A 114 -15.01 -3.71 -38.57
CA ILE A 114 -16.22 -3.51 -37.79
C ILE A 114 -16.80 -4.89 -37.48
N GLU A 115 -17.22 -5.09 -36.23
CA GLU A 115 -17.89 -6.31 -35.79
C GLU A 115 -19.06 -6.66 -36.71
N ASN A 116 -19.16 -7.95 -37.05
CA ASN A 116 -20.28 -8.44 -37.84
C ASN A 116 -21.51 -8.65 -36.95
N GLY A 117 -22.62 -7.99 -37.27
CA GLY A 117 -23.85 -8.06 -36.48
C GLY A 117 -24.67 -6.79 -36.60
N SER A 118 -25.72 -6.67 -35.79
CA SER A 118 -26.50 -5.43 -35.70
C SER A 118 -25.75 -4.31 -34.99
N ASP A 119 -24.88 -4.65 -34.04
CA ASP A 119 -24.31 -3.68 -33.11
C ASP A 119 -23.07 -2.99 -33.67
N ARG A 120 -22.41 -3.61 -34.65
CA ARG A 120 -21.38 -2.99 -35.51
C ARG A 120 -20.32 -2.24 -34.69
N HIS A 121 -19.81 -2.88 -33.64
CA HIS A 121 -18.78 -2.28 -32.80
C HIS A 121 -17.48 -2.07 -33.58
N ALA A 122 -16.81 -0.95 -33.33
CA ALA A 122 -15.48 -0.67 -33.86
C ALA A 122 -14.54 -0.28 -32.72
N LEU A 123 -13.47 -1.08 -32.54
CA LEU A 123 -12.44 -0.87 -31.54
C LEU A 123 -11.14 -0.47 -32.25
N VAL A 124 -10.63 0.73 -31.95
CA VAL A 124 -9.43 1.26 -32.59
C VAL A 124 -8.45 1.74 -31.52
N ILE A 125 -7.22 1.25 -31.58
CA ILE A 125 -6.15 1.58 -30.64
C ILE A 125 -5.08 2.37 -31.38
N ASN A 126 -4.82 3.60 -30.93
CA ASN A 126 -3.69 4.38 -31.39
C ASN A 126 -2.43 4.02 -30.58
N LYS A 127 -1.49 3.31 -31.21
CA LYS A 127 -0.27 2.84 -30.56
C LYS A 127 0.73 3.95 -30.22
N SER A 128 0.58 5.15 -30.80
CA SER A 128 1.43 6.30 -30.51
C SER A 128 1.05 7.01 -29.21
N THR A 129 -0.22 6.92 -28.82
CA THR A 129 -0.76 7.60 -27.62
C THR A 129 -1.30 6.64 -26.57
N CYS A 130 -1.35 5.35 -26.88
CA CYS A 130 -2.02 4.33 -26.07
C CYS A 130 -3.45 4.73 -25.69
N THR A 131 -4.19 5.18 -26.71
CA THR A 131 -5.58 5.58 -26.59
C THR A 131 -6.47 4.59 -27.33
N LEU A 132 -7.49 4.10 -26.65
CA LEU A 132 -8.53 3.24 -27.18
C LEU A 132 -9.75 4.08 -27.54
N TYR A 133 -10.27 3.87 -28.75
CA TYR A 133 -11.47 4.49 -29.29
C TYR A 133 -12.46 3.37 -29.57
N GLU A 134 -13.66 3.47 -29.02
CA GLU A 134 -14.71 2.46 -29.20
C GLU A 134 -16.00 3.13 -29.66
N LEU A 135 -16.64 2.55 -30.67
CA LEU A 135 -17.90 3.02 -31.22
C LEU A 135 -18.91 1.88 -31.29
N PHE A 136 -20.16 2.18 -30.96
CA PHE A 136 -21.33 1.32 -31.15
C PHE A 136 -22.13 1.80 -32.37
N ASP A 137 -22.72 0.87 -33.13
CA ASP A 137 -23.51 1.09 -34.35
C ASP A 137 -22.77 1.91 -35.42
N LEU A 138 -21.49 1.63 -35.66
CA LEU A 138 -20.70 2.41 -36.62
C LEU A 138 -21.18 2.17 -38.05
N ALA A 139 -21.60 3.24 -38.73
CA ALA A 139 -21.99 3.23 -40.12
C ALA A 139 -21.46 4.46 -40.87
N GLY A 140 -21.12 4.31 -42.14
CA GLY A 140 -20.62 5.41 -42.94
C GLY A 140 -19.63 4.99 -44.01
N SER A 141 -19.19 5.97 -44.80
CA SER A 141 -18.10 5.83 -45.75
C SER A 141 -17.51 7.21 -46.08
N GLY A 142 -16.24 7.24 -46.49
CA GLY A 142 -15.55 8.49 -46.83
C GLY A 142 -15.41 9.40 -45.61
N SER A 143 -15.88 10.65 -45.72
CA SER A 143 -15.82 11.67 -44.65
C SER A 143 -17.12 11.80 -43.85
N THR A 144 -18.08 10.88 -44.01
CA THR A 144 -19.38 10.93 -43.32
C THR A 144 -19.60 9.64 -42.54
N TRP A 145 -19.49 9.76 -41.21
CA TRP A 145 -19.64 8.66 -40.27
C TRP A 145 -20.70 8.99 -39.21
N THR A 146 -21.52 7.99 -38.91
CA THR A 146 -22.50 8.01 -37.82
C THR A 146 -22.25 6.82 -36.90
N ALA A 147 -22.55 6.98 -35.62
CA ALA A 147 -22.51 5.90 -34.64
C ALA A 147 -23.64 6.09 -33.63
N GLY A 148 -24.03 5.03 -32.94
CA GLY A 148 -24.88 5.13 -31.76
C GLY A 148 -24.18 5.95 -30.69
N SER A 149 -23.02 5.50 -30.23
CA SER A 149 -22.19 6.18 -29.22
C SER A 149 -20.70 6.09 -29.57
N GLY A 150 -19.88 6.92 -28.90
CA GLY A 150 -18.44 6.90 -29.01
C GLY A 150 -17.76 7.18 -27.68
N ALA A 151 -16.74 6.39 -27.35
CA ALA A 151 -15.99 6.48 -26.12
C ALA A 151 -14.47 6.46 -26.36
N ILE A 152 -13.74 7.28 -25.61
CA ILE A 152 -12.28 7.41 -25.68
C ILE A 152 -11.67 7.09 -24.32
N PHE A 153 -10.79 6.09 -24.28
CA PHE A 153 -10.13 5.62 -23.07
C PHE A 153 -8.60 5.75 -23.19
N PRO A 154 -7.95 6.52 -22.31
CA PRO A 154 -6.51 6.46 -22.16
C PRO A 154 -6.11 5.14 -21.46
N LEU A 155 -5.44 4.23 -22.17
CA LEU A 155 -5.10 2.92 -21.62
C LEU A 155 -4.05 2.96 -20.50
N GLY A 156 -3.37 4.10 -20.30
CA GLY A 156 -2.45 4.30 -19.17
C GLY A 156 -3.10 4.93 -17.92
N SER A 157 -4.43 5.01 -17.84
CA SER A 157 -5.14 5.79 -16.82
C SER A 157 -6.15 4.95 -16.01
N ASN A 158 -6.37 5.36 -14.77
CA ASN A 158 -7.49 4.90 -13.94
C ASN A 158 -8.74 5.79 -14.07
N ALA A 159 -8.76 6.76 -14.98
CA ALA A 159 -9.92 7.62 -15.18
C ALA A 159 -11.13 6.82 -15.66
N LEU A 160 -12.25 6.95 -14.95
CA LEU A 160 -13.55 6.44 -15.40
C LEU A 160 -14.26 7.49 -16.27
N ARG A 161 -15.23 7.04 -17.07
CA ARG A 161 -16.15 7.96 -17.77
C ARG A 161 -16.94 8.81 -16.78
N PRO A 162 -17.45 9.98 -17.20
CA PRO A 162 -18.41 10.74 -16.39
C PRO A 162 -19.54 9.83 -15.90
N ILE A 163 -20.06 10.13 -14.71
CA ILE A 163 -21.22 9.39 -14.19
C ILE A 163 -22.41 9.58 -15.13
N ASP A 164 -23.21 8.53 -15.28
CA ASP A 164 -24.37 8.43 -16.15
C ASP A 164 -24.07 8.52 -17.66
N TRP A 165 -22.81 8.34 -18.08
CA TRP A 165 -22.45 8.25 -19.50
C TRP A 165 -22.29 6.80 -19.94
N THR A 166 -23.06 6.40 -20.95
CA THR A 166 -22.82 5.13 -21.67
C THR A 166 -21.48 5.15 -22.43
N SER A 167 -21.14 4.03 -23.06
CA SER A 167 -20.00 3.90 -23.97
C SER A 167 -20.40 3.07 -25.19
N ALA A 168 -19.44 2.45 -25.88
CA ALA A 168 -19.75 1.39 -26.84
C ALA A 168 -20.32 0.14 -26.13
N ASP A 169 -20.00 -0.05 -24.84
CA ASP A 169 -20.65 -0.99 -23.92
C ASP A 169 -21.68 -0.24 -23.05
N ALA A 170 -22.83 -0.85 -22.76
CA ALA A 170 -23.93 -0.14 -22.10
C ALA A 170 -23.64 0.29 -20.65
N ALA A 171 -22.72 -0.39 -19.94
CA ALA A 171 -22.30 -0.03 -18.59
C ALA A 171 -21.43 1.24 -18.49
N GLY A 172 -21.07 1.86 -19.62
CA GLY A 172 -20.08 2.94 -19.66
C GLY A 172 -18.65 2.44 -19.43
N LEU A 173 -18.41 1.16 -19.71
CA LEU A 173 -17.13 0.46 -19.55
C LEU A 173 -16.47 0.21 -20.91
N PRO A 174 -15.13 0.12 -20.99
CA PRO A 174 -14.45 -0.20 -22.23
C PRO A 174 -14.62 -1.69 -22.59
N ILE A 175 -14.78 -2.00 -23.88
CA ILE A 175 -14.95 -3.37 -24.39
C ILE A 175 -13.60 -4.11 -24.44
N PHE A 176 -12.59 -3.54 -25.13
CA PHE A 176 -11.30 -4.19 -25.39
C PHE A 176 -10.61 -4.73 -24.14
N PRO A 177 -10.52 -3.98 -23.02
CA PRO A 177 -9.92 -4.45 -21.77
C PRO A 177 -10.63 -5.65 -21.13
N GLY A 178 -11.89 -5.91 -21.50
CA GLY A 178 -12.66 -7.05 -21.02
C GLY A 178 -12.67 -8.25 -21.96
N LEU A 179 -11.97 -8.20 -23.11
CA LEU A 179 -11.98 -9.29 -24.09
C LEU A 179 -10.99 -10.39 -23.73
N VAL A 180 -11.41 -11.64 -23.87
CA VAL A 180 -10.49 -12.78 -23.93
C VAL A 180 -9.70 -12.71 -25.24
N ARG A 181 -8.36 -12.73 -25.16
CA ARG A 181 -7.48 -12.67 -26.33
C ARG A 181 -6.67 -13.93 -26.53
N TRP A 182 -6.49 -14.32 -27.79
CA TRP A 182 -5.75 -15.54 -28.13
C TRP A 182 -4.28 -15.46 -27.74
N ASP A 183 -3.65 -14.29 -27.89
CA ASP A 183 -2.24 -14.11 -27.55
C ASP A 183 -1.96 -14.23 -26.04
N GLU A 184 -2.89 -13.83 -25.19
CA GLU A 184 -2.81 -14.01 -23.73
C GLU A 184 -3.01 -15.48 -23.33
N VAL A 185 -3.94 -16.18 -23.99
CA VAL A 185 -4.09 -17.63 -23.83
C VAL A 185 -2.82 -18.38 -24.25
N GLN A 186 -2.18 -17.97 -25.34
CA GLN A 186 -0.89 -18.53 -25.77
C GLN A 186 0.25 -18.20 -24.79
N ALA A 187 0.23 -17.01 -24.20
CA ALA A 187 1.18 -16.61 -23.15
C ALA A 187 0.97 -17.37 -21.83
N GLY A 188 -0.19 -18.02 -21.65
CA GLY A 188 -0.50 -18.90 -20.53
C GLY A 188 -1.18 -18.21 -19.35
N ALA A 189 -1.55 -16.94 -19.48
CA ALA A 189 -2.23 -16.18 -18.44
C ALA A 189 -3.07 -15.03 -19.02
N ILE A 190 -4.27 -14.86 -18.49
CA ILE A 190 -5.08 -13.65 -18.63
C ILE A 190 -5.15 -13.04 -17.22
N THR A 191 -4.78 -11.77 -17.10
CA THR A 191 -4.53 -11.09 -15.80
C THR A 191 -5.49 -9.95 -15.55
N HIS A 192 -6.66 -10.02 -16.16
CA HIS A 192 -7.71 -9.01 -16.05
C HIS A 192 -9.09 -9.66 -16.01
N ALA A 193 -10.10 -8.88 -15.63
CA ALA A 193 -11.50 -9.26 -15.66
C ALA A 193 -11.99 -9.46 -17.10
N ILE A 194 -12.98 -10.32 -17.27
CA ILE A 194 -13.60 -10.58 -18.57
C ILE A 194 -15.00 -9.95 -18.60
N ARG A 195 -15.37 -9.29 -19.68
CA ARG A 195 -16.74 -8.76 -19.82
C ARG A 195 -17.73 -9.89 -20.11
N PHE A 196 -18.96 -9.75 -19.64
CA PHE A 196 -20.06 -10.63 -20.02
C PHE A 196 -21.40 -9.89 -20.03
N THR A 197 -22.45 -10.57 -20.52
CA THR A 197 -23.80 -10.01 -20.61
C THR A 197 -24.85 -10.79 -19.82
N ALA A 198 -25.94 -10.09 -19.48
CA ALA A 198 -27.13 -10.64 -18.85
C ALA A 198 -28.38 -10.26 -19.64
N GLN A 199 -29.41 -11.10 -19.67
CA GLN A 199 -30.66 -10.80 -20.40
C GLN A 199 -31.43 -9.64 -19.81
N GLN A 200 -31.37 -9.49 -18.49
CA GLN A 200 -32.06 -8.45 -17.76
C GLN A 200 -31.15 -7.93 -16.67
N SER A 201 -30.92 -6.61 -16.67
CA SER A 201 -30.25 -5.89 -15.60
C SER A 201 -31.21 -4.98 -14.83
N ASP A 202 -30.80 -4.60 -13.62
CA ASP A 202 -31.50 -3.60 -12.80
C ASP A 202 -31.25 -2.17 -13.34
N GLN A 203 -32.15 -1.22 -13.04
CA GLN A 203 -31.98 0.21 -13.34
C GLN A 203 -31.00 0.90 -12.39
N SER A 204 -29.86 0.25 -12.14
CA SER A 204 -28.75 0.77 -11.36
C SER A 204 -27.44 0.17 -11.84
N PHE A 205 -26.34 0.74 -11.36
CA PHE A 205 -24.99 0.26 -11.63
C PHE A 205 -24.14 0.29 -10.36
N LEU A 206 -23.13 -0.56 -10.33
CA LEU A 206 -22.09 -0.60 -9.31
C LEU A 206 -20.77 -0.11 -9.91
N TRP A 207 -19.94 0.53 -9.10
CA TRP A 207 -18.56 0.80 -9.47
C TRP A 207 -17.88 -0.51 -9.91
N PRO A 208 -17.08 -0.51 -11.01
CA PRO A 208 -16.61 0.65 -11.78
C PRO A 208 -17.54 1.13 -12.92
N ALA A 209 -18.69 0.49 -13.15
CA ALA A 209 -19.62 0.94 -14.18
C ALA A 209 -20.11 2.37 -13.91
N ARG A 210 -20.44 3.08 -14.98
CA ARG A 210 -20.85 4.49 -14.97
C ARG A 210 -22.26 4.70 -15.46
N HIS A 211 -22.87 3.69 -16.03
CA HIS A 211 -24.18 3.76 -16.65
C HIS A 211 -24.94 2.44 -16.47
N GLN A 212 -26.26 2.50 -16.60
CA GLN A 212 -27.17 1.36 -16.47
C GLN A 212 -27.95 1.14 -17.75
N ALA A 213 -28.31 -0.11 -18.06
CA ALA A 213 -29.23 -0.43 -19.16
C ALA A 213 -30.46 -1.19 -18.66
N GLY A 214 -30.86 -0.94 -17.42
CA GLY A 214 -31.82 -1.74 -16.68
C GLY A 214 -33.16 -1.90 -17.39
N THR A 215 -33.57 -3.17 -17.54
CA THR A 215 -34.87 -3.53 -18.10
C THR A 215 -36.02 -3.30 -17.11
N ALA A 216 -35.71 -3.24 -15.81
CA ALA A 216 -36.65 -2.93 -14.73
C ALA A 216 -35.90 -2.43 -13.49
N ALA A 217 -36.55 -1.58 -12.67
CA ALA A 217 -36.11 -1.28 -11.31
C ALA A 217 -36.45 -2.47 -10.38
N ASN A 218 -35.60 -3.49 -10.40
CA ASN A 218 -35.74 -4.71 -9.64
C ASN A 218 -34.35 -5.16 -9.11
N PRO A 219 -34.07 -4.99 -7.81
CA PRO A 219 -32.76 -5.29 -7.25
C PRO A 219 -32.45 -6.80 -7.16
N ALA A 220 -33.39 -7.67 -7.58
CA ALA A 220 -33.12 -9.09 -7.81
C ALA A 220 -32.43 -9.34 -9.16
N LEU A 221 -32.45 -8.39 -10.09
CA LEU A 221 -31.63 -8.39 -11.30
C LEU A 221 -30.22 -7.88 -10.96
N PRO A 222 -29.17 -8.37 -11.63
CA PRO A 222 -27.84 -7.84 -11.46
C PRO A 222 -27.74 -6.41 -12.05
N PRO A 223 -27.18 -5.44 -11.31
CA PRO A 223 -26.88 -4.12 -11.87
C PRO A 223 -25.66 -4.17 -12.79
N MET A 224 -25.54 -3.20 -13.71
CA MET A 224 -24.31 -3.05 -14.51
C MET A 224 -23.09 -2.88 -13.59
N GLY A 225 -21.94 -3.42 -13.98
CA GLY A 225 -20.73 -3.45 -13.16
C GLY A 225 -20.68 -4.55 -12.11
N ALA A 226 -21.76 -5.33 -11.90
CA ALA A 226 -21.72 -6.46 -10.97
C ALA A 226 -20.62 -7.48 -11.35
N ARG A 227 -19.79 -7.86 -10.37
CA ARG A 227 -18.64 -8.76 -10.53
C ARG A 227 -18.98 -10.20 -10.14
N PHE A 228 -18.62 -11.17 -10.96
CA PHE A 228 -18.86 -12.61 -10.72
C PHE A 228 -17.58 -13.42 -10.87
N ARG A 229 -17.17 -14.18 -9.84
CA ARG A 229 -16.00 -15.08 -9.94
C ARG A 229 -16.40 -16.53 -10.08
N LEU A 230 -15.58 -17.32 -10.78
CA LEU A 230 -15.65 -18.77 -10.72
C LEU A 230 -15.17 -19.25 -9.34
N LYS A 231 -15.89 -20.17 -8.71
CA LYS A 231 -15.52 -20.72 -7.39
C LYS A 231 -14.11 -21.31 -7.42
N ALA A 232 -13.31 -20.99 -6.40
CA ALA A 232 -11.97 -21.56 -6.23
C ALA A 232 -11.98 -23.10 -6.14
N GLY A 233 -13.06 -23.68 -5.61
CA GLY A 233 -13.25 -25.14 -5.49
C GLY A 233 -13.72 -25.84 -6.77
N TYR A 234 -13.98 -25.12 -7.87
CA TYR A 234 -14.29 -25.75 -9.14
C TYR A 234 -13.01 -26.33 -9.76
N ASP A 235 -12.96 -27.65 -9.91
CA ASP A 235 -11.79 -28.33 -10.47
C ASP A 235 -11.66 -28.07 -11.96
N ILE A 236 -10.62 -27.32 -12.35
CA ILE A 236 -10.33 -27.00 -13.75
C ILE A 236 -9.29 -27.94 -14.38
N SER A 237 -8.72 -28.89 -13.62
CA SER A 237 -7.57 -29.69 -14.06
C SER A 237 -7.85 -30.62 -15.24
N HIS A 238 -9.13 -30.96 -15.46
CA HIS A 238 -9.59 -31.83 -16.54
C HIS A 238 -9.81 -31.11 -17.87
N PHE A 239 -9.78 -29.77 -17.89
CA PHE A 239 -9.84 -28.98 -19.12
C PHE A 239 -8.48 -28.94 -19.82
N SER A 240 -8.47 -28.62 -21.12
CA SER A 240 -7.22 -28.35 -21.82
C SER A 240 -6.44 -27.20 -21.16
N SER A 241 -5.12 -27.21 -21.31
CA SER A 241 -4.25 -26.18 -20.71
C SER A 241 -4.64 -24.76 -21.13
N GLN A 242 -5.17 -24.59 -22.34
CA GLN A 242 -5.63 -23.30 -22.87
C GLN A 242 -6.95 -22.86 -22.23
N THR A 243 -7.93 -23.75 -22.10
CA THR A 243 -9.18 -23.45 -21.38
C THR A 243 -8.91 -23.14 -19.91
N GLN A 244 -7.94 -23.82 -19.28
CA GLN A 244 -7.53 -23.52 -17.91
C GLN A 244 -7.02 -22.08 -17.73
N VAL A 245 -6.43 -21.45 -18.75
CA VAL A 245 -6.01 -20.04 -18.68
C VAL A 245 -7.21 -19.13 -18.45
N ILE A 246 -8.26 -19.32 -19.25
CA ILE A 246 -9.50 -18.54 -19.17
C ILE A 246 -10.19 -18.79 -17.83
N LEU A 247 -10.34 -20.05 -17.43
CA LEU A 247 -11.03 -20.40 -16.18
C LEU A 247 -10.27 -19.90 -14.94
N ARG A 248 -8.93 -19.93 -14.98
CA ARG A 248 -8.10 -19.33 -13.91
C ARG A 248 -8.30 -17.82 -13.84
N ALA A 249 -8.38 -17.13 -14.98
CA ALA A 249 -8.69 -15.71 -14.99
C ALA A 249 -10.08 -15.43 -14.38
N MET A 250 -11.08 -16.29 -14.66
CA MET A 250 -12.40 -16.18 -14.03
C MET A 250 -12.38 -16.49 -12.51
N GLN A 251 -11.42 -17.27 -12.01
CA GLN A 251 -11.24 -17.49 -10.56
C GLN A 251 -10.59 -16.29 -9.86
N HIS A 252 -9.58 -15.70 -10.49
CA HIS A 252 -8.79 -14.60 -9.90
C HIS A 252 -9.40 -13.23 -10.15
N TYR A 253 -9.82 -12.93 -11.36
CA TYR A 253 -10.31 -11.62 -11.78
C TYR A 253 -11.81 -11.64 -12.06
N GLY A 254 -12.40 -12.77 -12.42
CA GLY A 254 -13.85 -12.88 -12.62
C GLY A 254 -14.40 -12.13 -13.83
N LEU A 255 -15.71 -11.97 -13.84
CA LEU A 255 -16.51 -11.41 -14.93
C LEU A 255 -17.17 -10.10 -14.48
N ILE A 256 -17.14 -9.06 -15.31
CA ILE A 256 -17.88 -7.81 -15.08
C ILE A 256 -19.10 -7.78 -16.01
N LEU A 257 -20.30 -7.58 -15.45
CA LEU A 257 -21.51 -7.38 -16.23
C LEU A 257 -21.45 -6.02 -16.94
N ALA A 258 -21.31 -6.04 -18.26
CA ALA A 258 -21.04 -4.83 -19.05
C ALA A 258 -22.22 -4.42 -19.95
N ASP A 259 -23.04 -5.38 -20.39
CA ASP A 259 -24.21 -5.10 -21.25
C ASP A 259 -25.39 -6.03 -21.00
N ASN A 260 -26.53 -5.65 -21.56
CA ASN A 260 -27.64 -6.56 -21.78
C ASN A 260 -27.40 -7.41 -23.03
N GLY A 261 -27.63 -8.70 -22.91
CA GLY A 261 -27.42 -9.67 -23.98
C GLY A 261 -28.01 -11.02 -23.60
N SER A 262 -27.37 -12.12 -23.99
CA SER A 262 -27.80 -13.43 -23.48
C SER A 262 -27.06 -13.78 -22.18
N ASN A 263 -27.74 -14.40 -21.22
CA ASN A 263 -27.13 -14.75 -19.94
C ASN A 263 -25.83 -15.55 -20.11
N TRP A 264 -24.76 -15.12 -19.46
CA TRP A 264 -23.45 -15.80 -19.40
C TRP A 264 -22.66 -15.84 -20.71
N PHE A 265 -22.97 -14.91 -21.63
CA PHE A 265 -22.19 -14.72 -22.83
C PHE A 265 -20.99 -13.84 -22.50
N PHE A 266 -19.79 -14.40 -22.58
CA PHE A 266 -18.52 -13.69 -22.34
C PHE A 266 -17.77 -13.54 -23.66
N SER A 267 -17.09 -12.41 -23.82
CA SER A 267 -16.60 -11.98 -25.14
C SER A 267 -15.09 -12.13 -25.29
N GLY A 268 -14.65 -12.22 -26.54
CA GLY A 268 -13.25 -12.29 -26.91
C GLY A 268 -13.00 -11.69 -28.29
N THR A 269 -11.73 -11.62 -28.66
CA THR A 269 -11.34 -11.10 -29.97
C THR A 269 -11.73 -12.04 -31.09
N GLU A 270 -12.08 -11.48 -32.24
CA GLU A 270 -12.15 -12.22 -33.50
C GLU A 270 -10.74 -12.68 -33.90
N ASP A 271 -10.49 -14.00 -33.91
CA ASP A 271 -9.17 -14.56 -34.25
C ASP A 271 -9.31 -15.96 -34.89
N ALA A 272 -8.74 -16.13 -36.08
CA ALA A 272 -8.80 -17.38 -36.84
C ALA A 272 -8.12 -18.57 -36.15
N ASN A 273 -7.31 -18.32 -35.12
CA ASN A 273 -6.56 -19.34 -34.40
C ASN A 273 -7.32 -19.93 -33.20
N TRP A 274 -8.51 -19.45 -32.87
CA TRP A 274 -9.31 -20.02 -31.78
C TRP A 274 -9.64 -21.50 -32.04
N PRO A 275 -9.24 -22.42 -31.15
CA PRO A 275 -9.58 -23.83 -31.31
C PRO A 275 -11.05 -24.10 -30.97
N ASP A 276 -11.79 -24.76 -31.86
CA ASP A 276 -13.18 -25.19 -31.61
C ASP A 276 -13.31 -26.03 -30.33
N SER A 277 -12.27 -26.81 -29.99
CA SER A 277 -12.23 -27.62 -28.78
C SER A 277 -12.26 -26.76 -27.51
N LEU A 278 -11.53 -25.64 -27.47
CA LEU A 278 -11.50 -24.70 -26.35
C LEU A 278 -12.86 -24.03 -26.15
N LEU A 279 -13.47 -23.58 -27.26
CA LEU A 279 -14.81 -22.98 -27.24
C LEU A 279 -15.86 -23.99 -26.78
N SER A 280 -15.75 -25.25 -27.22
CA SER A 280 -16.66 -26.33 -26.82
C SER A 280 -16.50 -26.72 -25.35
N GLU A 281 -15.27 -26.79 -24.85
CA GLU A 281 -14.97 -27.01 -23.43
C GLU A 281 -15.54 -25.91 -22.55
N SER A 282 -15.40 -24.64 -22.95
CA SER A 282 -15.93 -23.51 -22.17
C SER A 282 -17.45 -23.61 -21.97
N LYS A 283 -18.18 -24.20 -22.95
CA LYS A 283 -19.63 -24.42 -22.90
C LYS A 283 -20.07 -25.52 -21.93
N THR A 284 -19.14 -26.25 -21.31
CA THR A 284 -19.47 -27.27 -20.29
C THR A 284 -19.39 -26.73 -18.86
N VAL A 285 -18.92 -25.50 -18.67
CA VAL A 285 -18.76 -24.88 -17.34
C VAL A 285 -20.13 -24.38 -16.85
N PRO A 286 -20.70 -24.93 -15.77
CA PRO A 286 -22.01 -24.51 -15.30
C PRO A 286 -21.96 -23.11 -14.69
N ALA A 287 -22.90 -22.25 -15.05
CA ALA A 287 -23.00 -20.92 -14.46
C ALA A 287 -23.24 -20.95 -12.94
N SER A 288 -23.83 -22.04 -12.42
CA SER A 288 -23.99 -22.30 -10.97
C SER A 288 -22.66 -22.40 -10.20
N GLN A 289 -21.53 -22.48 -10.89
CA GLN A 289 -20.19 -22.46 -10.30
C GLN A 289 -19.66 -21.03 -10.08
N PHE A 290 -20.42 -20.01 -10.44
CA PHE A 290 -20.07 -18.62 -10.18
C PHE A 290 -20.70 -18.09 -8.89
N GLU A 291 -20.10 -17.03 -8.36
CA GLU A 291 -20.58 -16.27 -7.22
C GLU A 291 -20.42 -14.78 -7.52
N ALA A 292 -21.43 -13.97 -7.21
CA ALA A 292 -21.28 -12.53 -7.25
C ALA A 292 -20.41 -12.07 -6.08
N ILE A 293 -19.50 -11.13 -6.32
CA ILE A 293 -18.49 -10.68 -5.36
C ILE A 293 -18.75 -9.22 -4.99
N ASP A 294 -18.58 -8.91 -3.71
CA ASP A 294 -18.59 -7.54 -3.22
C ASP A 294 -17.16 -6.98 -3.33
N GLU A 295 -16.94 -6.15 -4.34
CA GLU A 295 -15.66 -5.48 -4.61
C GLU A 295 -15.57 -4.06 -4.05
N SER A 296 -16.53 -3.63 -3.22
CA SER A 296 -16.57 -2.28 -2.67
C SER A 296 -15.33 -1.93 -1.81
N SER A 297 -14.69 -2.93 -1.20
CA SER A 297 -13.45 -2.74 -0.42
C SER A 297 -12.23 -2.41 -1.26
N LEU A 298 -12.29 -2.61 -2.58
CA LEU A 298 -11.20 -2.23 -3.48
C LEU A 298 -11.23 -0.74 -3.83
N MET A 299 -12.41 -0.12 -3.84
CA MET A 299 -12.64 1.23 -4.34
C MET A 299 -11.93 2.30 -3.48
N ILE A 300 -10.94 2.98 -4.07
CA ILE A 300 -10.27 4.13 -3.44
C ILE A 300 -11.10 5.41 -3.61
N ASP A 301 -11.58 5.68 -4.83
CA ASP A 301 -12.41 6.83 -5.19
C ASP A 301 -13.51 6.38 -6.15
N PRO A 302 -14.78 6.77 -5.95
CA PRO A 302 -15.90 6.34 -6.80
C PRO A 302 -15.85 6.86 -8.25
N ASN A 303 -14.98 7.81 -8.58
CA ASN A 303 -14.74 8.33 -9.93
C ASN A 303 -13.40 7.87 -10.52
N SER A 304 -12.71 6.95 -9.86
CA SER A 304 -11.47 6.33 -10.33
C SER A 304 -11.62 4.81 -10.36
N ALA A 305 -10.98 4.18 -11.33
CA ALA A 305 -10.84 2.72 -11.41
C ALA A 305 -9.70 2.19 -10.50
N ALA A 306 -9.00 3.06 -9.77
CA ALA A 306 -7.89 2.67 -8.92
C ALA A 306 -8.35 1.84 -7.72
N VAL A 307 -7.57 0.80 -7.40
CA VAL A 307 -7.84 -0.15 -6.33
C VAL A 307 -6.76 -0.18 -5.28
N SER A 308 -7.18 -0.36 -4.03
CA SER A 308 -6.30 -0.57 -2.90
C SER A 308 -5.64 -1.95 -2.98
N THR A 309 -4.48 -2.04 -3.63
CA THR A 309 -3.67 -3.29 -3.69
C THR A 309 -2.65 -3.42 -2.55
N GLY A 310 -2.57 -2.44 -1.64
CA GLY A 310 -1.46 -2.25 -0.70
C GLY A 310 -1.27 -3.34 0.37
N CYS A 311 -2.33 -4.05 0.80
CA CYS A 311 -2.19 -5.18 1.72
C CYS A 311 -2.77 -6.47 1.10
N ARG A 312 -1.94 -7.31 0.48
CA ARG A 312 -2.39 -8.68 0.10
C ARG A 312 -2.41 -9.56 1.35
N SER A 313 -3.60 -9.81 1.90
CA SER A 313 -3.77 -10.59 3.13
C SER A 313 -3.20 -12.01 3.02
N ALA A 314 -2.38 -12.39 4.00
CA ALA A 314 -2.00 -13.76 4.27
C ALA A 314 -3.23 -14.58 4.70
N THR A 315 -3.21 -15.88 4.38
CA THR A 315 -4.33 -16.78 4.65
C THR A 315 -4.48 -16.99 6.16
N ALA A 316 -5.71 -16.82 6.67
CA ALA A 316 -6.04 -17.15 8.04
C ALA A 316 -5.72 -18.63 8.33
N SER A 317 -5.13 -18.91 9.50
CA SER A 317 -4.71 -20.26 9.87
C SER A 317 -5.52 -20.83 11.02
N GLY A 318 -5.76 -22.16 11.00
CA GLY A 318 -6.34 -22.91 12.12
C GLY A 318 -5.29 -23.61 13.01
N GLY A 319 -4.02 -23.21 12.90
CA GLY A 319 -2.91 -23.80 13.68
C GLY A 319 -2.95 -23.41 15.16
N PRO A 320 -2.19 -24.10 16.03
CA PRO A 320 -2.08 -23.72 17.43
C PRO A 320 -1.39 -22.36 17.58
N ALA A 321 -1.84 -21.56 18.55
CA ALA A 321 -1.20 -20.31 18.93
C ALA A 321 0.27 -20.52 19.36
N PRO A 322 1.15 -19.52 19.17
CA PRO A 322 2.54 -19.60 19.59
C PRO A 322 2.66 -19.80 21.10
N THR A 323 3.64 -20.62 21.53
CA THR A 323 3.80 -21.03 22.93
C THR A 323 4.74 -20.12 23.74
N SER A 324 5.36 -19.11 23.11
CA SER A 324 6.33 -18.20 23.73
C SER A 324 5.97 -16.74 23.46
N SER A 325 6.12 -15.88 24.47
CA SER A 325 5.97 -14.43 24.35
C SER A 325 7.28 -13.70 24.06
N ALA A 326 8.37 -14.42 23.79
CA ALA A 326 9.70 -13.82 23.61
C ALA A 326 9.85 -13.01 22.30
N ASN A 327 8.91 -13.13 21.37
CA ASN A 327 8.92 -12.45 20.07
C ASN A 327 7.63 -11.66 19.86
N THR A 328 7.32 -10.80 20.84
CA THR A 328 6.09 -9.99 20.83
C THR A 328 6.40 -8.54 20.45
N PHE A 329 5.56 -8.00 19.57
CA PHE A 329 5.61 -6.62 19.06
C PHE A 329 4.28 -5.93 19.37
N TYR A 330 4.33 -4.65 19.71
CA TYR A 330 3.17 -3.84 20.08
C TYR A 330 3.07 -2.59 19.20
N PHE A 331 1.85 -2.16 18.93
CA PHE A 331 1.48 -1.02 18.11
C PHE A 331 0.30 -0.32 18.77
N ALA A 332 0.48 0.90 19.26
CA ALA A 332 -0.56 1.72 19.88
C ALA A 332 -1.40 2.53 18.88
N GLU A 333 -0.89 2.84 17.68
CA GLU A 333 -1.64 3.41 16.57
C GLU A 333 -2.25 2.32 15.67
N GLY A 334 -3.40 2.67 15.10
CA GLY A 334 -4.07 1.98 13.99
C GLY A 334 -5.46 2.58 13.74
N PHE A 335 -5.88 2.65 12.47
CA PHE A 335 -7.19 3.20 12.12
C PHE A 335 -7.70 2.63 10.80
N THR A 336 -8.92 2.08 10.83
CA THR A 336 -9.55 1.43 9.65
C THR A 336 -10.70 2.25 9.07
N GLY A 337 -10.73 3.56 9.34
CA GLY A 337 -11.73 4.47 8.77
C GLY A 337 -11.62 4.67 7.27
N PRO A 338 -12.62 5.32 6.64
CA PRO A 338 -12.60 5.60 5.22
C PRO A 338 -11.31 6.29 4.80
N GLY A 339 -10.68 5.81 3.73
CA GLY A 339 -9.44 6.36 3.21
C GLY A 339 -8.17 5.87 3.91
N PHE A 340 -8.25 5.08 4.98
CA PHE A 340 -7.08 4.49 5.65
C PHE A 340 -6.96 3.00 5.34
N ILE A 341 -5.74 2.54 5.10
CA ILE A 341 -5.39 1.14 4.86
C ILE A 341 -4.20 0.79 5.75
N GLU A 342 -4.40 -0.10 6.70
CA GLU A 342 -3.37 -0.53 7.64
C GLU A 342 -2.92 -1.96 7.34
N CYS A 343 -1.61 -2.13 7.14
CA CYS A 343 -0.98 -3.42 6.93
C CYS A 343 0.00 -3.75 8.07
N LEU A 344 0.07 -5.03 8.46
CA LEU A 344 1.18 -5.57 9.25
C LEU A 344 2.02 -6.50 8.38
N GLY A 345 3.31 -6.24 8.22
CA GLY A 345 4.29 -7.17 7.69
C GLY A 345 4.88 -8.02 8.80
N LEU A 346 4.79 -9.34 8.67
CA LEU A 346 5.30 -10.32 9.64
C LEU A 346 6.40 -11.14 8.95
N PHE A 347 7.61 -11.10 9.49
CA PHE A 347 8.74 -11.75 8.86
C PHE A 347 9.58 -12.57 9.85
N THR A 348 9.73 -13.86 9.56
CA THR A 348 10.59 -14.79 10.28
C THR A 348 11.60 -15.42 9.30
N PRO A 349 12.89 -15.05 9.35
CA PRO A 349 13.88 -15.56 8.38
C PRO A 349 14.02 -17.08 8.37
N ASN A 350 14.02 -17.70 9.57
CA ASN A 350 14.35 -19.12 9.73
C ASN A 350 13.21 -19.96 10.34
N THR A 351 12.08 -19.35 10.70
CA THR A 351 11.00 -20.03 11.43
C THR A 351 9.72 -20.08 10.62
N THR A 352 9.19 -21.28 10.40
CA THR A 352 7.82 -21.51 9.91
C THR A 352 6.93 -21.79 11.12
N GLY A 353 5.71 -21.25 11.15
CA GLY A 353 4.80 -21.45 12.28
C GLY A 353 3.55 -20.59 12.18
N THR A 354 2.91 -20.35 13.32
CA THR A 354 1.71 -19.51 13.40
C THR A 354 1.99 -18.32 14.31
N ALA A 355 1.77 -17.11 13.79
CA ALA A 355 1.72 -15.90 14.59
C ALA A 355 0.31 -15.65 15.13
N GLN A 356 0.23 -15.03 16.30
CA GLN A 356 -1.02 -14.54 16.88
C GLN A 356 -1.02 -13.01 16.87
N ILE A 357 -2.15 -12.42 16.47
CA ILE A 357 -2.38 -10.99 16.50
C ILE A 357 -3.59 -10.74 17.39
N ASP A 358 -3.41 -9.98 18.46
CA ASP A 358 -4.48 -9.49 19.32
C ASP A 358 -4.70 -7.99 19.01
N TYR A 359 -5.89 -7.66 18.53
CA TYR A 359 -6.31 -6.30 18.24
C TYR A 359 -7.14 -5.75 19.40
N ASP A 360 -6.66 -4.70 20.05
CA ASP A 360 -7.41 -4.00 21.10
C ASP A 360 -8.13 -2.80 20.47
N LEU A 361 -9.46 -2.78 20.57
CA LEU A 361 -10.31 -1.73 20.00
C LEU A 361 -10.68 -0.69 21.06
N ASN A 362 -11.08 0.50 20.59
CA ASN A 362 -11.68 1.50 21.47
C ASN A 362 -12.93 0.93 22.17
N GLY A 363 -13.02 1.09 23.50
CA GLY A 363 -14.10 0.53 24.33
C GLY A 363 -13.82 -0.86 24.94
N GLY A 364 -12.62 -1.42 24.78
CA GLY A 364 -12.18 -2.63 25.50
C GLY A 364 -12.58 -3.96 24.85
N SER A 365 -12.97 -3.95 23.57
CA SER A 365 -13.21 -5.17 22.79
C SER A 365 -11.93 -5.66 22.15
N GLN A 366 -11.71 -6.98 22.12
CA GLN A 366 -10.53 -7.59 21.52
C GLN A 366 -10.93 -8.54 20.38
N VAL A 367 -10.17 -8.49 19.29
CA VAL A 367 -10.26 -9.44 18.17
C VAL A 367 -8.93 -10.17 18.06
N THR A 368 -8.94 -11.50 17.99
CA THR A 368 -7.70 -12.29 17.80
C THR A 368 -7.70 -12.94 16.43
N GLN A 369 -6.56 -12.86 15.74
CA GLN A 369 -6.31 -13.51 14.46
C GLN A 369 -5.05 -14.39 14.54
N LEU A 370 -5.10 -15.54 13.86
CA LEU A 370 -3.94 -16.43 13.67
C LEU A 370 -3.49 -16.40 12.21
N VAL A 371 -2.18 -16.23 12.00
CA VAL A 371 -1.57 -16.07 10.67
C VAL A 371 -0.49 -17.12 10.49
N ALA A 372 -0.57 -17.89 9.40
CA ALA A 372 0.47 -18.84 9.05
C ALA A 372 1.68 -18.10 8.45
N LEU A 373 2.87 -18.41 8.95
CA LEU A 373 4.14 -17.88 8.49
C LEU A 373 4.99 -19.00 7.89
N GLN A 374 5.69 -18.66 6.81
CA GLN A 374 6.72 -19.50 6.20
C GLN A 374 8.08 -18.85 6.39
N ALA A 375 9.07 -19.63 6.82
CA ALA A 375 10.45 -19.18 6.94
C ALA A 375 10.93 -18.51 5.63
N GLY A 376 11.55 -17.34 5.77
CA GLY A 376 12.13 -16.59 4.65
C GLY A 376 11.11 -15.91 3.74
N ARG A 377 9.85 -15.78 4.18
CA ARG A 377 8.81 -15.03 3.46
C ARG A 377 8.12 -14.05 4.39
N VAL A 378 7.85 -12.86 3.88
CA VAL A 378 6.97 -11.89 4.55
C VAL A 378 5.52 -12.35 4.38
N ALA A 379 4.76 -12.36 5.47
CA ALA A 379 3.31 -12.44 5.45
C ALA A 379 2.73 -11.06 5.74
N THR A 380 1.80 -10.60 4.91
CA THR A 380 1.15 -9.29 5.08
C THR A 380 -0.26 -9.49 5.62
N VAL A 381 -0.69 -8.68 6.57
CA VAL A 381 -2.04 -8.75 7.16
C VAL A 381 -2.73 -7.43 6.93
N ASN A 382 -3.90 -7.47 6.28
CA ASN A 382 -4.78 -6.31 6.15
C ASN A 382 -5.60 -6.15 7.43
N VAL A 383 -5.29 -5.12 8.22
CA VAL A 383 -5.96 -4.87 9.49
C VAL A 383 -7.41 -4.44 9.28
N ASN A 384 -7.71 -3.68 8.23
CA ASN A 384 -9.09 -3.29 7.88
C ASN A 384 -10.00 -4.51 7.67
N GLN A 385 -9.49 -5.55 7.02
CA GLN A 385 -10.22 -6.81 6.84
C GLN A 385 -10.38 -7.56 8.17
N ALA A 386 -9.35 -7.54 9.02
CA ALA A 386 -9.32 -8.29 10.28
C ALA A 386 -10.31 -7.75 11.32
N VAL A 387 -10.40 -6.42 11.48
CA VAL A 387 -11.22 -5.78 12.52
C VAL A 387 -12.49 -5.09 12.00
N GLY A 388 -12.63 -4.99 10.68
CA GLY A 388 -13.72 -4.30 10.01
C GLY A 388 -13.51 -2.78 9.90
N PRO A 389 -14.41 -2.08 9.21
CA PRO A 389 -14.24 -0.67 8.90
C PRO A 389 -14.48 0.24 10.11
N ASN A 390 -13.88 1.44 10.05
CA ASN A 390 -14.09 2.56 10.96
C ASN A 390 -13.80 2.23 12.44
N ARG A 391 -12.66 1.58 12.69
CA ARG A 391 -12.17 1.25 14.02
C ARG A 391 -10.87 1.97 14.32
N GLU A 392 -10.80 2.52 15.53
CA GLU A 392 -9.54 2.78 16.21
C GLU A 392 -9.01 1.45 16.78
N VAL A 393 -7.81 1.06 16.38
CA VAL A 393 -7.24 -0.26 16.69
C VAL A 393 -5.78 -0.12 17.12
N SER A 394 -5.37 -0.90 18.12
CA SER A 394 -3.96 -1.19 18.43
C SER A 394 -3.72 -2.69 18.25
N ALA A 395 -2.49 -3.10 18.02
CA ALA A 395 -2.15 -4.51 17.80
C ALA A 395 -1.04 -4.99 18.75
N LYS A 396 -1.16 -6.24 19.18
CA LYS A 396 -0.11 -7.02 19.81
C LYS A 396 0.14 -8.25 18.94
N VAL A 397 1.33 -8.40 18.39
CA VAL A 397 1.70 -9.50 17.51
C VAL A 397 2.71 -10.39 18.21
N THR A 398 2.44 -11.69 18.30
CA THR A 398 3.37 -12.70 18.84
C THR A 398 3.80 -13.62 17.72
N LEU A 399 5.09 -13.60 17.36
CA LEU A 399 5.68 -14.45 16.32
C LEU A 399 6.02 -15.85 16.86
N PRO A 400 6.00 -16.89 16.00
CA PRO A 400 6.36 -18.26 16.38
C PRO A 400 7.85 -18.47 16.68
N GLY A 401 8.71 -17.50 16.33
CA GLY A 401 10.15 -17.53 16.54
C GLY A 401 10.78 -16.16 16.26
N PRO A 402 12.11 -16.06 16.31
CA PRO A 402 12.82 -14.82 16.00
C PRO A 402 12.42 -14.25 14.63
N GLY A 403 12.13 -12.95 14.61
CA GLY A 403 11.58 -12.26 13.46
C GLY A 403 11.31 -10.79 13.78
N VAL A 404 10.66 -10.10 12.86
CA VAL A 404 10.32 -8.69 12.95
C VAL A 404 8.89 -8.48 12.47
N VAL A 405 8.21 -7.51 13.09
CA VAL A 405 6.89 -7.05 12.69
C VAL A 405 6.95 -5.55 12.47
N GLU A 406 6.36 -5.10 11.37
CA GLU A 406 6.39 -3.72 10.92
C GLU A 406 4.99 -3.34 10.43
N ARG A 407 4.52 -2.14 10.77
CA ARG A 407 3.19 -1.63 10.41
C ARG A 407 3.35 -0.52 9.38
N THR A 408 2.71 -0.69 8.23
CA THR A 408 2.47 0.41 7.29
C THR A 408 1.03 0.87 7.39
N LEU A 409 0.79 2.18 7.29
CA LEU A 409 -0.55 2.75 7.25
C LEU A 409 -0.60 3.79 6.14
N HIS A 410 -1.33 3.48 5.08
CA HIS A 410 -1.53 4.35 3.92
C HIS A 410 -2.84 5.10 4.07
N PHE A 411 -2.86 6.39 3.74
CA PHE A 411 -4.07 7.20 3.87
C PHE A 411 -4.29 8.14 2.70
N THR A 412 -5.54 8.21 2.26
CA THR A 412 -6.11 9.21 1.36
C THR A 412 -7.42 9.68 1.97
N PHE A 413 -7.34 10.70 2.84
CA PHE A 413 -8.47 11.16 3.63
C PHE A 413 -8.60 12.68 3.59
N GLY A 414 -9.68 13.16 2.97
CA GLY A 414 -9.90 14.58 2.78
C GLY A 414 -8.76 15.22 1.97
N ALA A 415 -7.98 16.07 2.62
CA ALA A 415 -6.81 16.69 2.00
C ALA A 415 -5.51 15.91 2.23
N TRP A 416 -5.48 14.95 3.15
CA TRP A 416 -4.31 14.15 3.46
C TRP A 416 -4.13 13.03 2.45
N HIS A 417 -2.89 12.84 2.01
CA HIS A 417 -2.48 11.76 1.13
C HIS A 417 -1.03 11.40 1.45
N GLY A 418 -0.81 10.18 1.93
CA GLY A 418 0.43 9.86 2.61
C GLY A 418 0.51 8.45 3.19
N SER A 419 1.61 8.17 3.87
CA SER A 419 1.90 6.88 4.49
C SER A 419 2.70 7.04 5.78
N THR A 420 2.49 6.16 6.74
CA THR A 420 3.37 5.99 7.91
C THR A 420 3.92 4.56 7.96
N ASP A 421 5.10 4.38 8.56
CA ASP A 421 5.75 3.09 8.74
C ASP A 421 6.45 3.04 10.10
N VAL A 422 6.45 1.87 10.74
CA VAL A 422 7.13 1.66 12.01
C VAL A 422 7.33 0.18 12.33
N VAL A 423 8.55 -0.19 12.71
CA VAL A 423 8.86 -1.47 13.38
C VAL A 423 8.30 -1.48 14.80
N GLY A 424 7.55 -2.52 15.17
CA GLY A 424 6.82 -2.57 16.44
C GLY A 424 7.70 -2.52 17.70
N ALA A 425 7.17 -1.93 18.76
CA ALA A 425 7.84 -1.92 20.06
C ALA A 425 7.90 -3.34 20.65
N THR A 426 9.05 -3.74 21.18
CA THR A 426 9.24 -5.10 21.74
C THR A 426 8.98 -5.19 23.25
N GLN A 427 8.70 -4.06 23.89
CA GLN A 427 8.46 -3.97 25.32
C GLN A 427 7.39 -2.94 25.65
N LEU A 428 6.65 -3.23 26.72
CA LEU A 428 5.78 -2.27 27.38
C LEU A 428 6.65 -1.41 28.32
N ALA A 429 6.25 -0.16 28.55
CA ALA A 429 6.93 0.71 29.52
C ALA A 429 5.97 1.56 30.33
N THR A 430 6.45 1.99 31.50
CA THR A 430 5.75 2.92 32.38
C THR A 430 6.05 4.39 32.06
N GLU A 431 6.92 4.63 31.09
CA GLU A 431 7.36 5.93 30.63
C GLU A 431 7.55 5.90 29.11
N TRP A 432 7.06 6.94 28.43
CA TRP A 432 7.22 7.17 26.99
C TRP A 432 7.36 8.68 26.73
N ASP A 433 8.49 9.11 26.18
CA ASP A 433 8.78 10.52 25.91
C ASP A 433 8.86 10.84 24.40
N PHE A 434 8.35 12.01 24.01
CA PHE A 434 8.33 12.51 22.63
C PHE A 434 8.85 13.95 22.62
N ALA A 435 9.91 14.21 21.87
CA ALA A 435 10.54 15.52 21.70
C ALA A 435 9.92 16.37 20.57
N GLU A 436 9.30 15.73 19.57
CA GLU A 436 8.62 16.36 18.44
C GLU A 436 7.13 16.55 18.68
N GLY A 437 6.58 17.60 18.08
CA GLY A 437 5.16 17.94 18.17
C GLY A 437 4.86 19.40 17.84
N SER A 438 3.64 19.66 17.41
CA SER A 438 3.12 20.97 17.02
C SER A 438 1.60 20.96 16.93
N THR A 439 0.98 22.05 17.36
CA THR A 439 -0.47 22.26 17.23
C THR A 439 -0.81 23.50 16.41
N LEU A 440 0.11 23.99 15.57
CA LEU A 440 -0.20 25.03 14.58
C LEU A 440 -1.30 24.54 13.62
N GLY A 441 -2.07 25.46 13.02
CA GLY A 441 -3.28 25.12 12.27
C GLY A 441 -3.11 24.23 11.03
N PHE A 442 -1.87 23.92 10.64
CA PHE A 442 -1.56 22.99 9.55
C PHE A 442 -1.20 21.59 10.04
N PHE A 443 -1.09 21.39 11.36
CA PHE A 443 -0.62 20.16 11.99
C PHE A 443 -1.72 19.57 12.86
N SER A 444 -1.87 18.25 12.77
CA SER A 444 -2.74 17.47 13.64
C SER A 444 -1.91 16.43 14.37
N GLU A 445 -1.49 16.78 15.59
CA GLU A 445 -0.78 15.90 16.50
C GLU A 445 -1.78 15.10 17.35
N TYR A 446 -1.59 13.78 17.34
CA TYR A 446 -2.31 12.83 18.18
C TYR A 446 -1.32 12.07 19.06
N LEU A 447 -1.80 11.61 20.21
CA LEU A 447 -1.10 10.64 21.03
C LEU A 447 -2.00 9.41 21.20
N THR A 448 -1.48 8.25 20.84
CA THR A 448 -2.22 6.99 20.86
C THR A 448 -1.62 6.08 21.92
N LEU A 449 -2.47 5.54 22.78
CA LEU A 449 -2.09 4.81 23.98
C LEU A 449 -2.76 3.44 23.99
N GLN A 450 -1.97 2.37 23.95
CA GLN A 450 -2.47 1.02 24.14
C GLN A 450 -2.30 0.62 25.60
N ASN A 451 -3.40 0.17 26.20
CA ASN A 451 -3.39 -0.53 27.47
C ASN A 451 -3.67 -2.03 27.23
N PRO A 452 -2.62 -2.87 27.12
CA PRO A 452 -2.78 -4.32 26.92
C PRO A 452 -3.08 -5.05 28.24
N ASN A 453 -3.26 -4.33 29.35
CA ASN A 453 -3.53 -4.94 30.65
C ASN A 453 -5.02 -5.22 30.81
N ALA A 454 -5.35 -6.27 31.57
CA ALA A 454 -6.72 -6.63 31.92
C ALA A 454 -7.38 -5.67 32.94
N THR A 455 -6.68 -4.60 33.35
CA THR A 455 -7.16 -3.58 34.29
C THR A 455 -6.98 -2.19 33.71
N THR A 456 -7.79 -1.23 34.16
CA THR A 456 -7.64 0.17 33.79
C THR A 456 -6.30 0.74 34.25
N VAL A 457 -5.65 1.57 33.45
CA VAL A 457 -4.36 2.21 33.76
C VAL A 457 -4.49 3.74 33.68
N PRO A 458 -4.24 4.49 34.77
CA PRO A 458 -4.10 5.94 34.67
C PRO A 458 -2.74 6.30 34.06
N ALA A 459 -2.76 7.12 33.01
CA ALA A 459 -1.57 7.66 32.36
C ALA A 459 -1.54 9.19 32.50
N THR A 460 -0.42 9.72 32.97
CA THR A 460 -0.17 11.15 33.12
C THR A 460 0.68 11.67 31.97
N LEU A 461 0.15 12.64 31.24
CA LEU A 461 0.75 13.35 30.12
C LEU A 461 1.30 14.69 30.65
N THR A 462 2.61 14.83 30.68
CA THR A 462 3.30 16.08 31.06
C THR A 462 3.84 16.73 29.80
N TYR A 463 3.29 17.88 29.42
CA TYR A 463 3.72 18.58 28.21
C TYR A 463 4.85 19.56 28.52
N MET A 464 5.75 19.79 27.57
CA MET A 464 6.68 20.91 27.56
C MET A 464 6.56 21.62 26.22
N THR A 465 6.24 22.91 26.27
CA THR A 465 5.94 23.71 25.07
C THR A 465 6.94 24.83 24.88
N ASP A 466 7.12 25.28 23.64
CA ASP A 466 8.01 26.42 23.33
C ASP A 466 7.50 27.76 23.90
N SER A 467 6.26 27.78 24.42
CA SER A 467 5.71 28.91 25.19
C SER A 467 6.13 28.92 26.66
N GLY A 468 6.85 27.89 27.12
CA GLY A 468 7.25 27.71 28.53
C GLY A 468 6.15 27.16 29.44
N ALA A 469 5.02 26.69 28.89
CA ALA A 469 3.95 26.07 29.67
C ALA A 469 4.18 24.57 29.84
N HIS A 470 3.89 24.06 31.05
CA HIS A 470 4.07 22.65 31.43
C HIS A 470 2.81 22.01 32.07
N PRO A 471 1.67 21.96 31.36
CA PRO A 471 0.46 21.37 31.92
C PRO A 471 0.59 19.86 32.07
N SER A 472 -0.05 19.30 33.11
CA SER A 472 -0.16 17.86 33.33
C SER A 472 -1.62 17.40 33.15
N LYS A 473 -1.84 16.31 32.41
CA LYS A 473 -3.18 15.77 32.10
C LYS A 473 -3.19 14.29 32.43
N THR A 474 -4.17 13.81 33.19
CA THR A 474 -4.25 12.36 33.51
C THR A 474 -5.44 11.75 32.79
N VAL A 475 -5.17 10.83 31.86
CA VAL A 475 -6.19 10.05 31.16
C VAL A 475 -6.31 8.66 31.80
N VAL A 476 -7.52 8.11 31.85
CA VAL A 476 -7.76 6.74 32.32
C VAL A 476 -7.95 5.82 31.12
N LEU A 477 -7.02 4.90 30.92
CA LEU A 477 -7.03 3.93 29.83
C LEU A 477 -7.87 2.71 30.27
N ALA A 478 -8.85 2.31 29.46
CA ALA A 478 -9.64 1.11 29.73
C ALA A 478 -8.78 -0.16 29.56
N ALA A 479 -9.18 -1.27 30.20
CA ALA A 479 -8.51 -2.56 30.05
C ALA A 479 -8.59 -3.06 28.60
N ASN A 480 -7.53 -3.70 28.09
CA ASN A 480 -7.43 -4.26 26.73
C ASN A 480 -7.99 -3.30 25.67
N SER A 481 -7.50 -2.07 25.67
CA SER A 481 -8.06 -1.02 24.82
C SER A 481 -7.00 -0.08 24.28
N ARG A 482 -7.39 0.62 23.22
CA ARG A 482 -6.69 1.78 22.69
C ARG A 482 -7.41 3.08 23.07
N THR A 483 -6.65 4.14 23.33
CA THR A 483 -7.15 5.51 23.53
C THR A 483 -6.37 6.51 22.67
N THR A 484 -7.08 7.43 22.01
CA THR A 484 -6.49 8.51 21.20
C THR A 484 -6.72 9.87 21.87
N VAL A 485 -5.65 10.66 22.01
CA VAL A 485 -5.65 12.03 22.53
C VAL A 485 -5.37 13.00 21.39
N GLU A 486 -6.27 13.97 21.17
CA GLU A 486 -6.06 15.09 20.25
C GLU A 486 -5.24 16.18 20.95
N VAL A 487 -3.94 16.25 20.69
CA VAL A 487 -3.03 17.16 21.40
C VAL A 487 -3.37 18.64 21.13
N PHE A 488 -3.90 18.93 19.94
CA PHE A 488 -4.38 20.25 19.53
C PHE A 488 -5.71 20.69 20.17
N LYS A 489 -6.33 19.87 21.02
CA LYS A 489 -7.51 20.26 21.81
C LYS A 489 -7.15 20.48 23.27
N GLY A 490 -7.99 21.19 24.02
CA GLY A 490 -7.73 21.49 25.43
C GLY A 490 -7.08 22.87 25.63
N ASN A 491 -6.19 22.97 26.62
CA ASN A 491 -5.65 24.25 27.08
C ASN A 491 -4.27 24.07 27.73
N ALA A 492 -3.32 24.90 27.29
CA ALA A 492 -1.90 24.83 27.61
C ALA A 492 -1.53 25.22 29.05
N THR A 493 -2.44 25.83 29.82
CA THR A 493 -2.15 26.31 31.18
C THR A 493 -2.86 25.51 32.26
N SER A 494 -3.80 24.65 31.89
CA SER A 494 -4.61 23.87 32.83
C SER A 494 -4.00 22.50 33.10
N THR A 495 -3.94 22.11 34.38
CA THR A 495 -3.70 20.72 34.79
C THR A 495 -5.04 20.04 35.06
N VAL A 496 -5.27 18.85 34.50
CA VAL A 496 -6.59 18.18 34.51
C VAL A 496 -6.45 16.70 34.89
N ASN A 497 -7.20 16.24 35.89
CA ASN A 497 -7.21 14.85 36.33
C ASN A 497 -8.60 14.45 36.90
N PRO A 498 -9.33 13.51 36.27
CA PRO A 498 -9.06 12.92 34.96
C PRO A 498 -9.41 13.91 33.82
N CYS A 499 -8.71 13.81 32.70
CA CYS A 499 -9.05 14.48 31.45
C CYS A 499 -9.87 13.55 30.55
N THR A 500 -10.61 14.12 29.60
CA THR A 500 -11.41 13.41 28.60
C THR A 500 -10.64 13.37 27.26
N PRO A 501 -10.30 12.18 26.73
CA PRO A 501 -9.74 12.03 25.40
C PRO A 501 -10.84 11.95 24.33
N GLY A 502 -10.54 12.38 23.10
CA GLY A 502 -11.39 12.16 21.92
C GLY A 502 -12.67 12.99 21.82
N GLY A 503 -12.96 13.52 20.62
CA GLY A 503 -14.29 14.00 20.25
C GLY A 503 -14.72 15.33 20.89
N VAL A 504 -16.02 15.48 21.15
CA VAL A 504 -16.60 16.71 21.70
C VAL A 504 -16.30 16.79 23.20
N GLY A 505 -15.66 17.89 23.63
CA GLY A 505 -15.31 18.11 25.04
C GLY A 505 -13.95 17.53 25.46
N SER A 506 -13.19 16.96 24.52
CA SER A 506 -11.83 16.49 24.76
C SER A 506 -10.93 17.61 25.31
N ASN A 507 -10.18 17.32 26.36
CA ASN A 507 -9.35 18.32 27.06
C ASN A 507 -7.99 17.79 27.56
N CYS A 508 -7.58 16.61 27.08
CA CYS A 508 -6.29 15.98 27.40
C CYS A 508 -5.07 16.59 26.68
N GLY A 509 -5.26 17.46 25.69
CA GLY A 509 -4.18 18.16 24.99
C GLY A 509 -3.89 19.57 25.52
N VAL A 510 -3.07 20.29 24.77
CA VAL A 510 -2.60 21.66 25.07
C VAL A 510 -3.36 22.75 24.30
N GLY A 511 -4.21 22.37 23.35
CA GLY A 511 -4.93 23.32 22.51
C GLY A 511 -4.13 23.76 21.29
N PRO A 512 -4.74 24.57 20.41
CA PRO A 512 -4.15 24.95 19.13
C PRO A 512 -3.13 26.08 19.26
N GLY A 513 -2.28 26.23 18.25
CA GLY A 513 -1.43 27.41 18.04
C GLY A 513 -0.04 27.34 18.67
N ILE A 514 0.46 26.15 19.04
CA ILE A 514 1.77 25.98 19.67
C ILE A 514 2.74 25.38 18.66
N ALA A 515 3.87 26.06 18.43
CA ALA A 515 4.85 25.65 17.42
C ALA A 515 5.60 24.37 17.80
N GLY A 516 6.09 24.28 19.04
CA GLY A 516 6.77 23.11 19.57
C GLY A 516 6.07 22.56 20.80
N VAL A 517 5.71 21.28 20.72
CA VAL A 517 5.12 20.49 21.80
C VAL A 517 5.98 19.25 21.98
N SER A 518 6.28 18.90 23.22
CA SER A 518 6.86 17.61 23.61
C SER A 518 6.02 17.06 24.75
N VAL A 519 5.96 15.73 24.88
CA VAL A 519 5.12 15.08 25.87
C VAL A 519 5.84 13.92 26.53
N ARG A 520 5.78 13.88 27.86
CA ARG A 520 6.19 12.76 28.69
C ARG A 520 4.97 12.04 29.22
N VAL A 521 4.79 10.79 28.83
CA VAL A 521 3.74 9.89 29.30
C VAL A 521 4.29 9.04 30.42
N THR A 522 3.64 9.02 31.58
CA THR A 522 4.00 8.15 32.71
C THR A 522 2.79 7.42 33.26
N THR A 523 2.98 6.22 33.83
CA THR A 523 1.93 5.45 34.50
C THR A 523 2.21 5.32 35.99
N PRO A 524 1.68 6.21 36.86
CA PRO A 524 2.03 6.25 38.28
C PRO A 524 1.75 4.97 39.07
N GLY A 525 0.82 4.13 38.60
CA GLY A 525 0.50 2.83 39.19
C GLY A 525 1.48 1.71 38.85
N GLY A 526 2.52 1.98 38.05
CA GLY A 526 3.54 1.00 37.65
C GLY A 526 3.10 -0.01 36.59
N GLN A 527 1.87 0.07 36.09
CA GLN A 527 1.37 -0.80 35.02
C GLN A 527 1.81 -0.28 33.65
N PRO A 528 2.56 -1.06 32.87
CA PRO A 528 3.18 -0.57 31.64
C PRO A 528 2.18 -0.54 30.48
N VAL A 529 2.38 0.40 29.55
CA VAL A 529 1.56 0.68 28.36
C VAL A 529 2.46 0.83 27.13
N VAL A 530 1.87 1.14 25.97
CA VAL A 530 2.58 1.55 24.75
C VAL A 530 2.03 2.89 24.28
N ALA A 531 2.91 3.76 23.79
CA ALA A 531 2.53 5.06 23.26
C ALA A 531 3.18 5.32 21.90
N GLU A 532 2.37 5.81 20.96
CA GLU A 532 2.82 6.31 19.65
C GLU A 532 2.23 7.70 19.39
N ARG A 533 2.94 8.51 18.60
CA ARG A 533 2.51 9.86 18.21
C ARG A 533 2.29 9.95 16.69
N PRO A 534 1.05 9.79 16.22
CA PRO A 534 0.69 10.13 14.85
C PRO A 534 0.66 11.64 14.65
N PHE A 535 1.20 12.11 13.54
CA PHE A 535 1.32 13.52 13.23
C PHE A 535 1.05 13.78 11.75
N TYR A 536 0.04 14.59 11.45
CA TYR A 536 -0.39 14.85 10.08
C TYR A 536 -0.17 16.32 9.69
N VAL A 537 0.35 16.53 8.48
CA VAL A 537 0.59 17.84 7.87
C VAL A 537 -0.48 18.09 6.81
N ASN A 538 -1.10 19.27 6.82
CA ASN A 538 -2.13 19.64 5.85
C ASN A 538 -1.82 20.97 5.15
N GLY A 539 -1.01 20.91 4.10
CA GLY A 539 -0.73 22.02 3.21
C GLY A 539 0.34 23.00 3.71
N PHE A 540 1.12 22.65 4.74
CA PHE A 540 2.26 23.46 5.16
C PHE A 540 3.43 23.30 4.18
N SER A 541 4.13 24.40 3.88
CA SER A 541 5.34 24.39 3.07
C SER A 541 6.54 24.72 3.93
N PHE A 542 7.48 23.77 4.02
CA PHE A 542 8.77 23.98 4.68
C PHE A 542 9.78 24.69 3.77
N GLY A 543 9.38 25.00 2.53
CA GLY A 543 10.12 25.85 1.59
C GLY A 543 10.12 25.34 0.15
N SER A 544 9.81 24.07 -0.08
CA SER A 544 9.80 23.44 -1.42
C SER A 544 8.41 23.08 -1.95
N GLY A 545 7.34 23.42 -1.23
CA GLY A 545 5.96 23.18 -1.63
C GLY A 545 5.09 22.67 -0.47
N PRO A 546 3.76 22.70 -0.64
CA PRO A 546 2.83 22.20 0.39
C PRO A 546 2.92 20.67 0.51
N ILE A 547 2.96 20.17 1.75
CA ILE A 547 2.93 18.74 2.09
C ILE A 547 1.56 18.39 2.67
N ARG A 548 1.05 17.21 2.31
CA ARG A 548 -0.24 16.67 2.77
C ARG A 548 -0.12 15.26 3.37
N ASP A 549 1.08 14.94 3.84
CA ASP A 549 1.47 13.64 4.38
C ASP A 549 1.44 13.65 5.92
N GLY A 550 1.96 12.60 6.57
CA GLY A 550 2.05 12.47 8.01
C GLY A 550 3.06 11.40 8.40
N HIS A 551 3.38 11.32 9.69
CA HIS A 551 4.36 10.38 10.22
C HIS A 551 3.91 9.85 11.59
N VAL A 552 4.59 8.80 12.05
CA VAL A 552 4.40 8.23 13.39
C VAL A 552 5.76 7.92 14.02
N ALA A 553 5.86 8.06 15.33
CA ALA A 553 6.99 7.54 16.10
C ALA A 553 6.50 6.89 17.40
N PHE A 554 7.25 5.90 17.89
CA PHE A 554 7.18 5.47 19.28
C PHE A 554 7.84 6.50 20.19
N GLY A 555 7.35 6.61 21.42
CA GLY A 555 8.06 7.37 22.45
C GLY A 555 9.35 6.66 22.86
N ALA A 556 10.28 7.40 23.46
CA ALA A 556 11.42 6.83 24.15
C ALA A 556 10.98 6.26 25.50
N ASN A 557 11.38 5.02 25.83
CA ASN A 557 11.03 4.40 27.11
C ASN A 557 11.72 5.05 28.33
N ALA A 558 12.73 5.88 28.09
CA ALA A 558 13.39 6.76 29.05
C ALA A 558 14.27 7.78 28.32
N PRO A 559 14.54 8.94 28.93
CA PRO A 559 15.59 9.86 28.48
C PRO A 559 16.98 9.22 28.57
N ALA A 560 17.89 9.60 27.67
CA ALA A 560 19.25 9.06 27.58
C ALA A 560 20.28 10.13 27.22
N THR A 561 21.55 9.84 27.48
CA THR A 561 22.68 10.74 27.20
C THR A 561 23.31 10.54 25.82
N THR A 562 22.86 9.55 25.05
CA THR A 562 23.34 9.27 23.68
C THR A 562 22.18 8.82 22.80
N TRP A 563 22.09 9.41 21.61
CA TRP A 563 21.08 9.11 20.59
C TRP A 563 21.73 9.06 19.22
N ASN A 564 21.30 8.14 18.36
CA ASN A 564 21.87 7.89 17.04
C ASN A 564 20.77 7.89 15.97
N PHE A 565 21.09 8.46 14.80
CA PHE A 565 20.23 8.56 13.62
C PHE A 565 21.06 8.22 12.38
N ALA A 566 20.65 7.25 11.58
CA ALA A 566 21.42 6.79 10.41
C ALA A 566 21.06 7.50 9.10
N GLU A 567 19.80 7.90 8.96
CA GLU A 567 19.32 8.75 7.88
C GLU A 567 19.52 10.24 8.18
N GLY A 568 19.57 11.00 7.08
CA GLY A 568 19.65 12.45 7.04
C GLY A 568 20.09 12.89 5.65
N THR A 569 19.64 14.07 5.22
CA THR A 569 20.07 14.73 3.98
C THR A 569 19.68 16.19 4.01
N THR A 570 20.50 17.04 3.40
CA THR A 570 20.24 18.48 3.26
C THR A 570 20.22 18.90 1.79
N LEU A 571 19.97 17.96 0.88
CA LEU A 571 19.77 18.25 -0.54
C LEU A 571 18.59 19.23 -0.75
N PRO A 572 18.59 19.98 -1.87
CA PRO A 572 17.44 20.79 -2.25
C PRO A 572 16.14 19.95 -2.25
N GLY A 573 15.11 20.48 -1.60
CA GLY A 573 13.84 19.78 -1.41
C GLY A 573 13.67 19.14 -0.03
N PHE A 574 14.75 18.91 0.73
CA PHE A 574 14.71 18.27 2.04
C PHE A 574 14.92 19.27 3.19
N TYR A 575 14.10 19.14 4.23
CA TYR A 575 14.16 19.92 5.46
C TYR A 575 14.22 18.96 6.65
N GLU A 576 15.44 18.59 7.02
CA GLU A 576 15.73 17.79 8.20
C GLU A 576 15.83 18.67 9.45
N TYR A 577 15.15 18.24 10.50
CA TYR A 577 15.19 18.83 11.82
C TYR A 577 15.63 17.79 12.84
N LEU A 578 16.19 18.28 13.95
CA LEU A 578 16.48 17.46 15.12
C LEU A 578 15.80 18.10 16.33
N THR A 579 14.88 17.39 16.96
CA THR A 579 14.08 17.89 18.08
C THR A 579 14.54 17.25 19.36
N LEU A 580 14.82 18.09 20.36
CA LEU A 580 15.51 17.71 21.56
C LEU A 580 14.71 18.18 22.77
N GLN A 581 14.38 17.27 23.68
CA GLN A 581 13.65 17.57 24.91
C GLN A 581 14.54 17.34 26.12
N ASN A 582 14.57 18.31 27.04
CA ASN A 582 15.16 18.17 28.36
C ASN A 582 14.04 18.03 29.42
N PRO A 583 13.77 16.80 29.89
CA PRO A 583 12.76 16.56 30.91
C PRO A 583 13.25 16.87 32.34
N ASP A 584 14.52 17.24 32.55
CA ASP A 584 15.03 17.60 33.87
C ASP A 584 14.35 18.88 34.38
N ALA A 585 13.93 18.87 35.65
CA ALA A 585 13.19 19.97 36.25
C ALA A 585 14.07 21.14 36.69
N THR A 586 15.38 20.96 36.75
CA THR A 586 16.29 21.83 37.50
C THR A 586 17.56 22.24 36.74
N ALA A 587 18.10 21.39 35.88
CA ALA A 587 19.39 21.60 35.23
C ALA A 587 19.25 21.71 33.71
N SER A 588 20.00 22.64 33.11
CA SER A 588 20.11 22.73 31.66
C SER A 588 21.02 21.63 31.14
N ALA A 589 20.60 20.95 30.07
CA ALA A 589 21.39 19.96 29.35
C ALA A 589 22.32 20.64 28.35
N HIS A 590 23.60 20.27 28.35
CA HIS A 590 24.60 20.65 27.36
C HIS A 590 24.76 19.50 26.37
N VAL A 591 24.33 19.74 25.14
CA VAL A 591 24.21 18.73 24.09
C VAL A 591 25.23 19.01 23.00
N THR A 592 25.93 17.98 22.57
CA THR A 592 26.85 18.00 21.44
C THR A 592 26.27 17.14 20.32
N LEU A 593 26.17 17.72 19.12
CA LEU A 593 25.68 17.09 17.90
C LEU A 593 26.89 16.76 17.02
N HIS A 594 27.06 15.48 16.67
CA HIS A 594 28.11 14.98 15.80
C HIS A 594 27.49 14.50 14.49
N TYR A 595 27.64 15.28 13.44
CA TYR A 595 27.16 14.94 12.10
C TYR A 595 28.25 14.20 11.33
N LEU A 596 27.94 12.99 10.84
CA LEU A 596 28.81 12.18 10.00
C LEU A 596 28.25 12.17 8.56
N ASP A 597 29.13 12.39 7.59
CA ASP A 597 28.82 12.28 6.17
C ASP A 597 29.50 11.06 5.51
N GLY A 598 29.34 10.91 4.20
CA GLY A 598 29.98 9.83 3.42
C GLY A 598 31.49 10.00 3.17
N THR A 599 32.10 11.11 3.61
CA THR A 599 33.51 11.44 3.34
C THR A 599 34.44 11.12 4.51
N GLY A 600 33.89 10.79 5.67
CA GLY A 600 34.64 10.57 6.92
C GLY A 600 34.85 11.83 7.74
N SER A 601 34.22 12.94 7.33
CA SER A 601 34.24 14.20 8.07
C SER A 601 33.20 14.17 9.18
N VAL A 602 33.60 14.59 10.39
CA VAL A 602 32.69 14.76 11.52
C VAL A 602 32.56 16.25 11.80
N THR A 603 31.35 16.79 11.65
CA THR A 603 31.03 18.18 12.01
C THR A 603 30.37 18.21 13.37
N THR A 604 30.95 18.94 14.32
CA THR A 604 30.41 19.07 15.67
C THR A 604 29.74 20.42 15.90
N ARG A 605 28.58 20.40 16.57
CA ARG A 605 27.85 21.58 17.05
C ARG A 605 27.45 21.37 18.51
N ALA A 606 27.26 22.46 19.26
CA ALA A 606 26.84 22.40 20.64
C ALA A 606 25.61 23.27 20.87
N VAL A 607 24.68 22.79 21.69
CA VAL A 607 23.46 23.50 22.09
C VAL A 607 23.21 23.31 23.58
N THR A 608 22.45 24.22 24.17
CA THR A 608 21.99 24.12 25.55
C THR A 608 20.47 24.08 25.56
N ILE A 609 19.89 23.14 26.31
CA ILE A 609 18.44 22.98 26.47
C ILE A 609 18.10 23.25 27.92
N ASN A 610 17.26 24.25 28.18
CA ASN A 610 16.86 24.64 29.53
C ASN A 610 16.05 23.54 30.23
N PRO A 611 15.89 23.58 31.57
CA PRO A 611 15.03 22.65 32.29
C PRO A 611 13.58 22.68 31.76
N LEU A 612 12.91 21.52 31.75
CA LEU A 612 11.54 21.33 31.27
C LEU A 612 11.28 21.98 29.90
N SER A 613 12.24 21.95 28.99
CA SER A 613 12.11 22.65 27.72
C SER A 613 12.53 21.77 26.56
N ARG A 614 12.29 22.29 25.36
CA ARG A 614 12.72 21.64 24.13
C ARG A 614 13.42 22.64 23.22
N LEU A 615 14.13 22.10 22.23
CA LEU A 615 14.84 22.83 21.21
C LEU A 615 14.73 22.08 19.88
N THR A 616 14.46 22.80 18.80
CA THR A 616 14.51 22.28 17.43
C THR A 616 15.72 22.86 16.70
N VAL A 617 16.54 21.98 16.13
CA VAL A 617 17.70 22.32 15.31
C VAL A 617 17.37 22.10 13.84
N GLU A 618 17.63 23.10 13.00
CA GLU A 618 17.49 23.03 11.55
C GLU A 618 18.80 22.48 10.93
N VAL A 619 18.84 21.19 10.61
CA VAL A 619 20.08 20.51 10.16
C VAL A 619 20.58 21.06 8.81
N PHE A 620 19.66 21.51 7.95
CA PHE A 620 19.97 22.13 6.67
C PHE A 620 20.56 23.55 6.76
N LYS A 621 20.64 24.17 7.95
CA LYS A 621 21.27 25.48 8.15
C LYS A 621 22.68 25.34 8.75
N PRO A 622 23.65 26.17 8.33
CA PRO A 622 25.05 26.03 8.77
C PRO A 622 25.29 26.40 10.24
N ALA A 623 24.40 27.16 10.87
CA ALA A 623 24.58 27.68 12.23
C ALA A 623 24.66 26.56 13.28
N LEU A 624 23.69 25.65 13.28
CA LEU A 624 23.61 24.51 14.22
C LEU A 624 23.57 23.14 13.51
N GLY A 625 23.48 23.14 12.18
CA GLY A 625 23.47 21.94 11.34
C GLY A 625 24.68 21.82 10.42
N MET A 626 24.50 20.99 9.39
CA MET A 626 25.48 20.73 8.33
C MET A 626 25.49 21.82 7.25
N GLY A 627 24.37 22.54 7.08
CA GLY A 627 24.18 23.42 5.93
C GLY A 627 23.65 22.66 4.71
N PRO A 628 23.37 23.37 3.61
CA PRO A 628 22.68 22.80 2.44
C PRO A 628 23.60 21.95 1.56
N GLY A 629 23.02 21.02 0.81
CA GLY A 629 23.66 20.31 -0.30
C GLY A 629 24.39 19.01 0.07
N ILE A 630 24.14 18.44 1.24
CA ILE A 630 24.79 17.20 1.68
C ILE A 630 23.84 16.02 1.43
N ALA A 631 24.24 15.09 0.57
CA ALA A 631 23.42 13.96 0.14
C ALA A 631 23.12 12.92 1.23
N GLY A 632 23.97 12.86 2.25
CA GLY A 632 23.81 11.94 3.37
C GLY A 632 24.38 12.54 4.63
N VAL A 633 23.53 12.67 5.64
CA VAL A 633 23.86 13.10 7.00
C VAL A 633 23.41 11.98 7.95
N SER A 634 24.20 11.69 8.97
CA SER A 634 23.79 10.86 10.09
C SER A 634 24.23 11.58 11.34
N THR A 635 23.49 11.43 12.43
CA THR A 635 23.68 12.26 13.61
C THR A 635 23.89 11.39 14.83
N GLN A 636 24.95 11.66 15.59
CA GLN A 636 25.08 11.19 16.96
C GLN A 636 24.92 12.38 17.90
N VAL A 637 24.00 12.28 18.85
CA VAL A 637 23.73 13.27 19.87
C VAL A 637 24.30 12.76 21.19
N THR A 638 25.11 13.57 21.86
CA THR A 638 25.63 13.26 23.20
C THR A 638 25.28 14.40 24.16
N SER A 639 24.89 14.09 25.39
CA SER A 639 24.56 15.10 26.40
C SER A 639 25.13 14.75 27.78
N ASP A 640 25.37 15.77 28.59
CA ASP A 640 25.75 15.64 30.00
C ASP A 640 24.57 15.25 30.91
N LEU A 641 23.32 15.44 30.45
CA LEU A 641 22.10 15.02 31.12
C LEU A 641 21.25 14.11 30.22
N PRO A 642 20.40 13.24 30.77
CA PRO A 642 19.43 12.49 29.99
C PRO A 642 18.44 13.43 29.27
N ILE A 643 18.38 13.32 27.94
CA ILE A 643 17.45 14.04 27.05
C ILE A 643 16.69 13.05 26.17
N VAL A 644 15.75 13.53 25.37
CA VAL A 644 15.03 12.75 24.35
C VAL A 644 15.26 13.42 23.00
N ALA A 645 15.43 12.63 21.94
CA ALA A 645 15.72 13.13 20.60
C ALA A 645 14.90 12.41 19.51
N GLU A 646 14.24 13.20 18.66
CA GLU A 646 13.55 12.75 17.43
C GLU A 646 14.13 13.49 16.21
N ARG A 647 13.97 12.91 15.01
CA ARG A 647 14.44 13.51 13.75
C ARG A 647 13.32 13.54 12.70
N PRO A 648 12.48 14.57 12.72
CA PRO A 648 11.48 14.77 11.70
C PRO A 648 12.12 15.34 10.43
N MET A 649 11.65 14.86 9.29
CA MET A 649 12.09 15.31 7.97
C MET A 649 10.88 15.60 7.10
N TYR A 650 10.92 16.72 6.39
CA TYR A 650 9.86 17.16 5.49
C TYR A 650 10.45 17.45 4.13
N MET A 651 9.82 16.96 3.05
CA MET A 651 10.41 17.08 1.73
C MET A 651 9.41 17.22 0.59
N VAL A 652 9.84 17.92 -0.46
CA VAL A 652 9.22 17.88 -1.79
C VAL A 652 10.35 17.62 -2.78
N HIS A 653 10.41 16.40 -3.29
CA HIS A 653 11.53 15.95 -4.13
C HIS A 653 11.06 14.95 -5.18
N ASP A 654 11.69 14.97 -6.36
CA ASP A 654 11.45 13.99 -7.42
C ASP A 654 12.53 12.91 -7.37
N PHE A 655 12.12 11.68 -7.10
CA PHE A 655 13.01 10.53 -6.95
C PHE A 655 13.29 9.82 -8.28
N GLY A 656 12.87 10.41 -9.41
CA GLY A 656 12.99 9.86 -10.75
C GLY A 656 11.83 8.94 -11.14
N SER A 657 11.10 8.42 -10.15
CA SER A 657 9.82 7.72 -10.32
C SER A 657 8.60 8.64 -10.18
N GLY A 658 8.82 9.93 -9.88
CA GLY A 658 7.79 10.92 -9.65
C GLY A 658 8.05 11.77 -8.39
N PRO A 659 7.33 12.90 -8.26
CA PRO A 659 7.44 13.77 -7.10
C PRO A 659 6.80 13.14 -5.86
N VAL A 660 7.46 13.30 -4.72
CA VAL A 660 6.95 12.97 -3.39
C VAL A 660 6.99 14.24 -2.55
N ALA A 661 5.83 14.65 -2.05
CA ALA A 661 5.68 15.69 -1.04
C ALA A 661 5.31 15.01 0.28
N GLY A 662 6.31 14.69 1.10
CA GLY A 662 6.18 13.77 2.23
C GLY A 662 6.70 14.29 3.55
N ALA A 663 6.43 13.51 4.61
CA ALA A 663 6.89 13.77 5.97
C ALA A 663 7.20 12.46 6.68
N HIS A 664 8.35 12.33 7.32
CA HIS A 664 8.68 11.18 8.17
C HIS A 664 9.38 11.63 9.45
N ASP A 665 9.46 10.75 10.44
CA ASP A 665 10.13 11.00 11.71
C ASP A 665 10.58 9.68 12.31
N VAL A 666 11.62 9.73 13.13
CA VAL A 666 12.12 8.56 13.85
C VAL A 666 12.59 8.97 15.24
N MET A 667 12.32 8.11 16.23
CA MET A 667 12.93 8.19 17.55
C MET A 667 14.39 7.77 17.45
N GLY A 668 15.31 8.58 18.00
CA GLY A 668 16.72 8.23 17.98
C GLY A 668 17.00 6.93 18.72
N GLN A 669 18.02 6.19 18.29
CA GLN A 669 18.39 4.94 18.95
C GLN A 669 19.47 5.18 20.01
N THR A 670 19.22 4.73 21.24
CA THR A 670 20.15 4.89 22.38
C THR A 670 21.30 3.89 22.36
N GLY A 671 21.18 2.85 21.54
CA GLY A 671 22.19 1.83 21.31
C GLY A 671 22.42 1.58 19.81
N LEU A 672 23.51 0.87 19.55
CA LEU A 672 23.86 0.34 18.23
C LEU A 672 23.66 -1.18 18.25
N GLY A 673 23.67 -1.81 17.09
CA GLY A 673 23.49 -3.25 16.93
C GLY A 673 24.38 -3.85 15.85
N THR A 674 24.43 -5.18 15.80
CA THR A 674 25.14 -5.95 14.77
C THR A 674 24.20 -6.72 13.85
N LEU A 675 22.90 -6.69 14.12
CA LEU A 675 21.88 -7.45 13.40
C LEU A 675 20.56 -6.69 13.40
N PHE A 676 20.03 -6.38 12.22
CA PHE A 676 18.82 -5.60 12.02
C PHE A 676 17.85 -6.33 11.10
N GLY A 677 16.54 -6.22 11.35
CA GLY A 677 15.49 -6.76 10.49
C GLY A 677 14.42 -5.74 10.12
N PHE A 678 13.86 -5.91 8.92
CA PHE A 678 12.70 -5.19 8.39
C PHE A 678 11.74 -6.20 7.75
N ALA A 679 10.43 -5.97 7.90
CA ALA A 679 9.37 -6.81 7.35
C ALA A 679 8.64 -6.16 6.17
N THR A 680 8.76 -4.85 5.95
CA THR A 680 8.04 -4.14 4.89
C THR A 680 8.98 -3.25 4.07
N ALA A 681 9.53 -3.82 3.00
CA ALA A 681 10.19 -3.06 1.94
C ALA A 681 9.60 -3.42 0.57
N ALA A 682 9.74 -2.52 -0.40
CA ALA A 682 9.32 -2.71 -1.78
C ALA A 682 10.27 -2.03 -2.78
N THR A 683 10.28 -2.53 -4.00
CA THR A 683 10.96 -1.91 -5.14
C THR A 683 10.05 -1.87 -6.35
N ALA A 684 8.73 -1.94 -6.14
CA ALA A 684 7.74 -1.79 -7.19
C ALA A 684 7.83 -0.39 -7.81
N VAL A 685 7.20 -0.21 -8.97
CA VAL A 685 7.25 1.06 -9.69
C VAL A 685 6.70 2.17 -8.79
N GLY A 686 7.51 3.21 -8.59
CA GLY A 686 7.15 4.34 -7.73
C GLY A 686 7.64 4.21 -6.29
N GLU A 687 8.00 3.02 -5.81
CA GLU A 687 8.42 2.77 -4.43
C GLU A 687 9.95 2.72 -4.31
N ASN A 688 10.53 3.73 -3.67
CA ASN A 688 11.98 3.84 -3.49
C ASN A 688 12.36 3.59 -2.02
N ASP A 689 12.58 2.33 -1.67
CA ASP A 689 13.20 1.94 -0.40
C ASP A 689 14.71 2.13 -0.42
N TYR A 690 15.25 2.65 0.67
CA TYR A 690 16.69 2.75 0.92
C TYR A 690 17.03 2.13 2.27
N LEU A 691 18.30 1.77 2.46
CA LEU A 691 18.88 1.49 3.78
C LEU A 691 19.95 2.52 4.06
N THR A 692 19.79 3.26 5.14
CA THR A 692 20.79 4.22 5.61
C THR A 692 21.55 3.59 6.78
N ILE A 693 22.87 3.66 6.74
CA ILE A 693 23.74 2.94 7.66
C ILE A 693 24.71 3.93 8.29
N GLN A 694 24.71 4.03 9.62
CA GLN A 694 25.70 4.79 10.37
C GLN A 694 26.79 3.86 10.89
N ASN A 695 28.06 4.19 10.61
CA ASN A 695 29.21 3.58 11.26
C ASN A 695 29.95 4.64 12.10
N PRO A 696 29.62 4.80 13.39
CA PRO A 696 30.31 5.75 14.26
C PRO A 696 31.67 5.22 14.77
N ASN A 697 32.04 3.97 14.47
CA ASN A 697 33.23 3.34 15.00
C ASN A 697 34.51 3.90 14.39
N ALA A 698 35.63 3.68 15.08
CA ALA A 698 36.96 3.97 14.57
C ALA A 698 37.46 2.94 13.52
N MET A 699 36.71 1.85 13.31
CA MET A 699 37.02 0.79 12.35
C MET A 699 35.92 0.71 11.28
N PRO A 700 36.26 0.30 10.03
CA PRO A 700 35.25 -0.04 9.03
C PRO A 700 34.33 -1.18 9.52
N ALA A 701 33.06 -1.12 9.14
CA ALA A 701 32.08 -2.17 9.39
C ALA A 701 31.90 -3.00 8.12
N ASN A 702 32.06 -4.31 8.20
CA ASN A 702 31.77 -5.23 7.09
C ASN A 702 30.35 -5.75 7.25
N LEU A 703 29.51 -5.44 6.25
CA LEU A 703 28.09 -5.75 6.26
C LEU A 703 27.75 -6.91 5.34
N THR A 704 26.73 -7.66 5.74
CA THR A 704 26.02 -8.63 4.92
C THR A 704 24.53 -8.30 4.95
N ILE A 705 23.96 -7.89 3.82
CA ILE A 705 22.52 -7.67 3.67
C ILE A 705 21.92 -8.88 2.96
N THR A 706 20.90 -9.48 3.55
CA THR A 706 20.12 -10.56 2.95
C THR A 706 18.69 -10.08 2.72
N TYR A 707 18.31 -10.06 1.44
CA TYR A 707 16.99 -9.73 0.94
C TYR A 707 16.18 -11.01 0.75
N TYR A 708 14.90 -11.02 1.11
CA TYR A 708 14.03 -12.20 1.05
C TYR A 708 12.86 -12.00 0.07
N PRO A 709 13.10 -12.03 -1.25
CA PRO A 709 12.04 -11.99 -2.25
C PRO A 709 11.28 -13.33 -2.28
N GLY A 710 10.10 -13.35 -2.90
CA GLY A 710 9.31 -14.57 -3.05
C GLY A 710 10.00 -15.72 -3.81
N THR A 711 11.11 -15.45 -4.50
CA THR A 711 11.95 -16.39 -5.26
C THR A 711 13.09 -17.02 -4.45
N GLY A 712 13.36 -16.53 -3.24
CA GLY A 712 14.39 -17.04 -2.33
C GLY A 712 15.49 -16.00 -1.99
N PRO A 713 16.26 -16.20 -0.91
CA PRO A 713 17.14 -15.16 -0.37
C PRO A 713 18.26 -14.73 -1.32
N VAL A 714 18.57 -13.42 -1.33
CA VAL A 714 19.65 -12.81 -2.11
C VAL A 714 20.56 -12.02 -1.17
N THR A 715 21.85 -12.31 -1.17
CA THR A 715 22.82 -11.68 -0.28
C THR A 715 23.74 -10.69 -1.00
N ARG A 716 24.09 -9.60 -0.32
CA ARG A 716 25.06 -8.57 -0.72
C ARG A 716 26.02 -8.29 0.43
N THR A 717 27.27 -8.03 0.10
CA THR A 717 28.32 -7.73 1.10
C THR A 717 29.14 -6.54 0.66
N PHE A 718 29.37 -5.60 1.57
CA PHE A 718 30.23 -4.43 1.35
C PHE A 718 30.72 -3.90 2.70
N SER A 719 31.56 -2.87 2.70
CA SER A 719 32.08 -2.26 3.92
C SER A 719 31.71 -0.78 4.01
N VAL A 720 31.28 -0.35 5.20
CA VAL A 720 31.06 1.06 5.53
C VAL A 720 32.28 1.58 6.29
N PRO A 721 33.03 2.57 5.77
CA PRO A 721 34.24 3.07 6.41
C PRO A 721 34.01 3.61 7.84
N ALA A 722 35.09 3.67 8.62
CA ALA A 722 35.07 4.23 9.96
C ALA A 722 34.58 5.68 9.97
N LYS A 723 33.75 6.05 10.95
CA LYS A 723 33.21 7.42 11.14
C LYS A 723 32.53 7.97 9.88
N THR A 724 31.81 7.12 9.17
CA THR A 724 31.02 7.50 7.99
C THR A 724 29.59 7.01 8.10
N ARG A 725 28.80 7.35 7.09
CA ARG A 725 27.55 6.69 6.77
C ARG A 725 27.52 6.22 5.32
N HIS A 726 26.56 5.35 5.02
CA HIS A 726 26.30 4.85 3.67
C HIS A 726 24.80 4.80 3.38
N THR A 727 24.41 4.93 2.11
CA THR A 727 23.02 4.75 1.66
C THR A 727 22.99 3.68 0.58
N VAL A 728 22.24 2.62 0.81
CA VAL A 728 21.92 1.60 -0.19
C VAL A 728 20.57 1.93 -0.80
N ALA A 729 20.50 2.12 -2.12
CA ALA A 729 19.24 2.14 -2.85
C ALA A 729 18.79 0.69 -3.09
N VAL A 730 17.73 0.23 -2.42
CA VAL A 730 17.32 -1.19 -2.44
C VAL A 730 16.90 -1.64 -3.85
N PHE A 731 16.36 -0.71 -4.64
CA PHE A 731 15.96 -0.93 -6.04
C PHE A 731 17.14 -0.98 -7.04
N GLN A 732 18.37 -0.70 -6.62
CA GLN A 732 19.55 -0.78 -7.48
C GLN A 732 20.29 -2.10 -7.31
N ALA A 733 20.71 -2.74 -8.41
CA ALA A 733 21.25 -4.10 -8.37
C ALA A 733 22.63 -4.24 -7.68
N ALA A 734 23.39 -3.15 -7.58
CA ALA A 734 24.77 -3.17 -7.06
C ALA A 734 24.84 -3.63 -5.60
N GLU A 735 24.08 -2.96 -4.73
CA GLU A 735 24.01 -3.26 -3.30
C GLU A 735 22.60 -3.68 -2.85
N GLY A 736 21.58 -3.41 -3.66
CA GLY A 736 20.21 -3.84 -3.47
C GLY A 736 19.84 -5.08 -4.28
N ILE A 737 18.55 -5.19 -4.61
CA ILE A 737 17.95 -6.37 -5.24
C ILE A 737 17.34 -6.11 -6.63
N GLY A 738 17.19 -4.85 -7.03
CA GLY A 738 16.58 -4.48 -8.32
C GLY A 738 15.10 -4.10 -8.21
N LEU A 739 14.49 -3.77 -9.35
CA LEU A 739 13.11 -3.26 -9.45
C LEU A 739 12.06 -4.38 -9.49
N GLY A 740 10.82 -4.05 -9.11
CA GLY A 740 9.62 -4.87 -9.30
C GLY A 740 9.36 -5.89 -8.20
N ILE A 741 9.92 -5.74 -7.00
CA ILE A 741 9.80 -6.72 -5.92
C ILE A 741 8.97 -6.11 -4.78
N ALA A 742 7.83 -6.73 -4.46
CA ALA A 742 7.03 -6.41 -3.28
C ALA A 742 6.24 -7.65 -2.81
N MET A 743 6.09 -7.92 -1.52
CA MET A 743 6.81 -7.34 -0.36
C MET A 743 8.15 -8.04 -0.11
N LEU A 744 9.07 -7.35 0.57
CA LEU A 744 10.45 -7.78 0.80
C LEU A 744 10.82 -7.72 2.28
N GLY A 745 11.31 -8.84 2.82
CA GLY A 745 11.98 -8.90 4.12
C GLY A 745 13.48 -8.62 3.97
N ILE A 746 14.09 -7.94 4.93
CA ILE A 746 15.51 -7.58 4.89
C ILE A 746 16.16 -7.93 6.24
N VAL A 747 17.33 -8.58 6.19
CA VAL A 747 18.21 -8.77 7.36
C VAL A 747 19.57 -8.15 7.06
N VAL A 748 20.06 -7.27 7.94
CA VAL A 748 21.39 -6.67 7.85
C VAL A 748 22.25 -7.16 9.01
N ALA A 749 23.37 -7.80 8.72
CA ALA A 749 24.37 -8.21 9.70
C ALA A 749 25.66 -7.41 9.54
N SER A 750 26.34 -7.12 10.64
CA SER A 750 27.59 -6.35 10.67
C SER A 750 28.57 -6.94 11.69
N ASP A 751 29.87 -6.85 11.40
CA ASP A 751 30.93 -7.21 12.35
C ASP A 751 31.27 -6.08 13.36
N GLN A 752 30.72 -4.88 13.16
CA GLN A 752 30.78 -3.74 14.08
C GLN A 752 29.38 -3.32 14.52
N GLN A 753 29.31 -2.62 15.66
CA GLN A 753 28.10 -1.99 16.17
C GLN A 753 27.72 -0.79 15.30
N ILE A 754 26.63 -0.87 14.55
CA ILE A 754 26.14 0.16 13.62
C ILE A 754 24.70 0.54 13.95
N LEU A 755 24.15 1.52 13.24
CA LEU A 755 22.71 1.78 13.18
C LEU A 755 22.24 1.65 11.73
N VAL A 756 21.05 1.08 11.53
CA VAL A 756 20.40 0.96 10.22
C VAL A 756 18.98 1.50 10.32
N GLU A 757 18.63 2.39 9.40
CA GLU A 757 17.27 2.92 9.19
C GLU A 757 16.82 2.61 7.76
N LYS A 758 15.50 2.59 7.53
CA LYS A 758 14.89 2.28 6.24
C LYS A 758 13.88 3.37 5.84
N PRO A 759 14.36 4.44 5.19
CA PRO A 759 13.46 5.36 4.54
C PRO A 759 12.84 4.79 3.28
N THR A 760 11.58 5.15 3.07
CA THR A 760 10.83 4.87 1.85
C THR A 760 10.30 6.17 1.29
N TYR A 761 10.50 6.41 0.00
CA TYR A 761 9.94 7.55 -0.71
C TYR A 761 9.15 7.06 -1.91
N SER A 762 7.82 7.13 -1.80
CA SER A 762 6.92 6.49 -2.75
C SER A 762 6.06 7.50 -3.49
N SER A 763 6.20 7.50 -4.83
CA SER A 763 5.29 8.17 -5.76
C SER A 763 4.16 7.26 -6.24
N ASN A 764 4.11 6.01 -5.77
CA ASN A 764 3.05 5.06 -6.09
C ASN A 764 1.76 5.50 -5.39
N THR A 765 0.66 5.63 -6.12
CA THR A 765 -0.63 6.12 -5.61
C THR A 765 -1.19 5.30 -4.45
N ALA A 766 -0.95 3.99 -4.41
CA ALA A 766 -1.46 3.11 -3.36
C ALA A 766 -0.61 3.13 -2.08
N ALA A 767 0.66 3.56 -2.17
CA ALA A 767 1.61 3.60 -1.07
C ALA A 767 2.30 4.97 -0.99
N TYR A 768 1.64 6.04 -1.43
CA TYR A 768 2.25 7.36 -1.62
C TYR A 768 2.69 7.93 -0.29
N GLY A 769 3.83 8.61 -0.27
CA GLY A 769 4.31 9.35 0.89
C GLY A 769 5.78 9.08 1.19
N ALA A 770 6.23 9.62 2.31
CA ALA A 770 7.56 9.36 2.84
C ALA A 770 7.46 8.70 4.21
N THR A 771 8.26 7.66 4.44
CA THR A 771 8.36 6.99 5.74
C THR A 771 9.82 6.79 6.11
N ASP A 772 10.09 6.59 7.39
CA ASP A 772 11.36 6.06 7.88
C ASP A 772 11.11 5.22 9.14
N THR A 773 11.95 4.23 9.37
CA THR A 773 11.93 3.44 10.59
C THR A 773 13.32 2.92 10.94
N ALA A 774 13.62 2.90 12.24
CA ALA A 774 14.80 2.23 12.76
C ALA A 774 14.63 0.71 12.68
N GLY A 775 15.67 0.01 12.21
CA GLY A 775 15.64 -1.45 12.11
C GLY A 775 15.50 -2.12 13.47
N TYR A 776 14.80 -3.26 13.51
CA TYR A 776 14.73 -4.07 14.73
C TYR A 776 16.11 -4.67 15.04
N ALA A 777 16.79 -4.17 16.08
CA ALA A 777 18.05 -4.71 16.56
C ALA A 777 17.83 -6.05 17.29
N ALA A 778 17.98 -7.15 16.56
CA ALA A 778 17.70 -8.50 17.07
C ALA A 778 18.93 -9.11 17.74
N ALA A 779 18.72 -9.89 18.81
CA ALA A 779 19.77 -10.73 19.39
C ALA A 779 20.14 -11.91 18.47
N SER A 780 19.17 -12.40 17.69
CA SER A 780 19.31 -13.50 16.72
C SER A 780 18.12 -13.51 15.76
N PHE A 781 18.31 -14.07 14.56
CA PHE A 781 17.25 -14.39 13.59
C PHE A 781 17.26 -15.85 13.18
#